data_AF-A0A0G4IS05-F1
#
_entry.id   AF-A0A0G4IS05-F1
#
_cell.length_a   1.000
_cell.length_b   1.000
_cell.length_c   1.000
_cell.angle_alpha   90.00
_cell.angle_beta   90.00
_cell.angle_gamma   90.00
#
_symmetry.space_group_name_H-M   'P 1'
#
loop_
_entity.id
_entity.type
_entity.pdbx_description
1 polymer ?
#
loop_
_entity_poly.entity_id
_entity_poly.type
_entity_poly.pdbx_seq_one_letter_code
_entity_poly.pdbx_strand_id
1 'polypeptide(L)'
;MASVLDALNGRCMFITGSTGFVGKVFLEKLLRCVPGIRTIYLLVRPGKGCSAKQRFRNEVLSSHVFSRLRSEIGDAEFERLADEKLVVVSGDLTQKCLGISEAELAELRERLNVIYHVAASIEFNLRLDMAAEMNVYGTMRVFDLADSCAHLEAVIHISTAYTNCTQSGVVQEVLYPCSFDIPAMLATISRLSNRELQKVTVDGLIGDWPNTYTFTKFIAEHMIAKRCKGARYATAIVRPTIIAGAWLEPFPGWVDVISAAGAIFVTVGLGLVTALPGKATHIGDVVPVDFVVNGMLVALPGALSHPDRFFICQVAASSIKPWRWQNAIDCLPAFWMSHPSAHTIGPVKFSMVSNPTLYDMHMLARYALPSAILNAVALVGTAAQKRKAAQFQKVIVKVNALVDAFRYFTEREWQFEFKNLVPVAASLPPEEQRVFWLDISELDYTQFMRSFSYGLIRFVLKEDLIDLGNPLVTKTVCLHETTAPEPGILSRIMPGVAWSRQQIRRNGSVDGPTLGQMKASVLASPRIQDILAKQVERQQERSMEDAMQHAASMLEVMIGETKPSVITGMAVTIRRLLKRLYSSVLVNQEGVDGVKQALSSRAGEIPLIYVPTHRSYMDFLLVSYICFVYNLPVPYIAAGNDFLDVAVVNWLFRHSGAFFIRRSFAGDVLYKALFEEYIRQLLCMGKSIEFYIEGGRSRSGKMLQPRLGILQSVVQTVLNGDVRDALVVPISINYEKTLEASAFSNELHGNSKIKETLRNLVGATSSVLTSKFGRVSIRIGEPQSIVEFANGRKCVRTVNRALAYSVSFTLQSLCEIMPTHMVATLLLMFRRGISRAQLVSKLDWLRREILTRGGRVILFETQKLDWIVAQSLELLRDVVEEKRQNFFEAKIWQPGDYPNLLLLGHYRNKLFHVFFRESIWACALHSIGLDNADGVSRDALFDSTAFLFKLLKREVLNGPDPDGAEDFESSFQEMISRGVFTLLPNGHVEIASESMFSFLCALCWPFIDSYYATGLLLHTLEGPVEESQVLHRTQWLATTLYHESIICFYESCSSDTLRNALTTFQEEFGVACRTKQVFADGQSSKGARAKPAASTTQSTPVIKTEISLTSKFQDGELLQQLIHRIDLVRKRPPVTRSSLRRAMIAEIPLLAKL
;
A
#
# COMPACT_ATOMS: atom_id res chain seq x y z
N MET A 1 -36.09 20.51 13.61
CA MET A 1 -34.70 20.10 13.34
C MET A 1 -34.26 20.80 12.06
N ALA A 2 -32.99 21.16 11.94
CA ALA A 2 -32.44 21.64 10.67
C ALA A 2 -32.27 20.45 9.71
N SER A 3 -32.57 20.62 8.43
CA SER A 3 -32.27 19.63 7.38
C SER A 3 -31.90 20.36 6.09
N VAL A 4 -30.81 19.94 5.47
CA VAL A 4 -30.37 20.43 4.15
C VAL A 4 -31.27 19.84 3.06
N LEU A 5 -31.63 18.56 3.18
CA LEU A 5 -32.45 17.88 2.18
C LEU A 5 -33.86 18.46 2.15
N ASP A 6 -34.51 18.66 3.30
CA ASP A 6 -35.84 19.26 3.38
C ASP A 6 -35.85 20.70 2.87
N ALA A 7 -34.81 21.49 3.19
CA ALA A 7 -34.68 22.87 2.75
C ALA A 7 -34.53 23.01 1.22
N LEU A 8 -34.11 21.95 0.52
CA LEU A 8 -33.89 21.94 -0.92
C LEU A 8 -34.89 21.07 -1.70
N ASN A 9 -35.72 20.29 -1.01
CA ASN A 9 -36.65 19.38 -1.65
C ASN A 9 -37.74 20.13 -2.45
N GLY A 10 -37.88 19.77 -3.72
CA GLY A 10 -38.79 20.42 -4.66
C GLY A 10 -38.44 21.88 -5.01
N ARG A 11 -37.28 22.38 -4.59
CA ARG A 11 -36.87 23.78 -4.79
C ARG A 11 -36.11 24.01 -6.09
N CYS A 12 -36.23 25.22 -6.63
CA CYS A 12 -35.43 25.72 -7.73
C CYS A 12 -34.30 26.62 -7.20
N MET A 13 -33.08 26.35 -7.65
CA MET A 13 -31.87 27.03 -7.20
C MET A 13 -31.24 27.85 -8.33
N PHE A 14 -30.65 28.99 -8.01
CA PHE A 14 -29.79 29.74 -8.93
C PHE A 14 -28.35 29.80 -8.39
N ILE A 15 -27.38 29.36 -9.20
CA ILE A 15 -25.97 29.34 -8.83
C ILE A 15 -25.19 30.23 -9.80
N THR A 16 -24.44 31.16 -9.22
CA THR A 16 -23.40 31.90 -9.97
C THR A 16 -22.03 31.27 -9.71
N GLY A 17 -21.15 31.27 -10.71
CA GLY A 17 -19.77 30.79 -10.53
C GLY A 17 -19.60 29.28 -10.60
N SER A 18 -20.56 28.57 -11.21
CA SER A 18 -20.52 27.11 -11.40
C SER A 18 -19.36 26.61 -12.26
N THR A 19 -18.74 27.48 -13.07
CA THR A 19 -17.52 27.16 -13.83
C THR A 19 -16.24 27.21 -12.98
N GLY A 20 -16.30 27.74 -11.75
CA GLY A 20 -15.16 27.85 -10.85
C GLY A 20 -14.90 26.58 -10.03
N PHE A 21 -13.71 26.48 -9.42
CA PHE A 21 -13.26 25.33 -8.64
C PHE A 21 -14.27 24.86 -7.59
N VAL A 22 -14.67 25.74 -6.65
CA VAL A 22 -15.68 25.42 -5.61
C VAL A 22 -17.05 25.12 -6.23
N GLY A 23 -17.43 25.89 -7.26
CA GLY A 23 -18.73 25.74 -7.93
C GLY A 23 -18.91 24.36 -8.59
N LYS A 24 -17.83 23.78 -9.15
CA LYS A 24 -17.85 22.43 -9.74
C LYS A 24 -18.06 21.34 -8.69
N VAL A 25 -17.34 21.41 -7.56
CA VAL A 25 -17.51 20.46 -6.44
C VAL A 25 -18.89 20.58 -5.83
N PHE A 26 -19.37 21.82 -5.65
CA PHE A 26 -20.71 22.09 -5.16
C PHE A 26 -21.77 21.47 -6.07
N LEU A 27 -21.63 21.64 -7.39
CA LEU A 27 -22.56 21.07 -8.36
C LEU A 27 -22.53 19.53 -8.37
N GLU A 28 -21.35 18.92 -8.27
CA GLU A 28 -21.20 17.46 -8.12
C GLU A 28 -21.90 16.96 -6.86
N LYS A 29 -21.67 17.62 -5.72
CA LYS A 29 -22.27 17.26 -4.44
C LYS A 29 -23.79 17.37 -4.46
N LEU A 30 -24.34 18.41 -5.10
CA LEU A 30 -25.79 18.58 -5.27
C LEU A 30 -26.40 17.44 -6.08
N LEU A 31 -25.81 17.11 -7.24
CA LEU A 31 -26.33 16.04 -8.11
C LEU A 31 -26.25 14.66 -7.46
N ARG A 32 -25.20 14.40 -6.68
CA ARG A 32 -24.99 13.10 -6.02
C ARG A 32 -25.80 12.95 -4.73
N CYS A 33 -25.90 14.00 -3.92
CA CYS A 33 -26.39 13.90 -2.54
C CYS A 33 -27.72 14.62 -2.28
N VAL A 34 -28.25 15.41 -3.23
CA VAL A 34 -29.49 16.17 -3.05
C VAL A 34 -30.48 15.91 -4.20
N PRO A 35 -30.99 14.67 -4.35
CA PRO A 35 -31.82 14.27 -5.48
C PRO A 35 -33.17 15.00 -5.57
N GLY A 36 -33.67 15.50 -4.44
CA GLY A 36 -34.95 16.19 -4.32
C GLY A 36 -35.01 17.58 -4.96
N ILE A 37 -33.88 18.15 -5.40
CA ILE A 37 -33.88 19.45 -6.09
C ILE A 37 -34.65 19.34 -7.41
N ARG A 38 -35.50 20.35 -7.68
CA ARG A 38 -36.28 20.39 -8.92
C ARG A 38 -35.44 20.83 -10.11
N THR A 39 -34.82 22.01 -10.01
CA THR A 39 -34.06 22.62 -11.12
C THR A 39 -32.93 23.49 -10.58
N ILE A 40 -31.77 23.42 -11.22
CA ILE A 40 -30.59 24.23 -10.91
C ILE A 40 -30.29 25.12 -12.12
N TYR A 41 -30.58 26.41 -11.97
CA TYR A 41 -30.26 27.45 -12.93
C TYR A 41 -28.82 27.92 -12.71
N LEU A 42 -28.01 27.91 -13.78
CA LEU A 42 -26.56 28.14 -13.72
C LEU A 42 -26.22 29.37 -14.55
N LEU A 43 -25.78 30.46 -13.91
CA LEU A 43 -25.31 31.64 -14.63
C LEU A 43 -23.93 31.36 -15.24
N VAL A 44 -23.87 31.31 -16.57
CA VAL A 44 -22.64 31.03 -17.32
C VAL A 44 -22.39 32.11 -18.35
N ARG A 45 -21.21 32.72 -18.30
CA ARG A 45 -20.75 33.69 -19.30
C ARG A 45 -20.39 32.99 -20.62
N PRO A 46 -20.84 33.48 -21.79
CA PRO A 46 -20.40 32.98 -23.09
C PRO A 46 -18.87 32.99 -23.23
N GLY A 47 -18.32 31.99 -23.89
CA GLY A 47 -16.90 31.93 -24.20
C GLY A 47 -16.56 32.63 -25.51
N LYS A 48 -15.27 32.80 -25.80
CA LYS A 48 -14.83 33.39 -27.08
C LYS A 48 -15.16 32.42 -28.22
N GLY A 49 -16.22 32.73 -28.98
CA GLY A 49 -16.69 31.91 -30.09
C GLY A 49 -17.52 30.67 -29.70
N CYS A 50 -17.99 30.57 -28.44
CA CYS A 50 -18.88 29.49 -28.01
C CYS A 50 -20.01 30.00 -27.10
N SER A 51 -21.19 29.37 -27.20
CA SER A 51 -22.34 29.72 -26.36
C SER A 51 -22.12 29.34 -24.89
N ALA A 52 -22.89 29.95 -23.97
CA ALA A 52 -22.84 29.61 -22.55
C ALA A 52 -23.06 28.10 -22.30
N LYS A 53 -24.01 27.48 -23.01
CA LYS A 53 -24.31 26.04 -22.92
C LYS A 53 -23.14 25.17 -23.41
N GLN A 54 -22.50 25.54 -24.53
CA GLN A 54 -21.32 24.84 -25.03
C GLN A 54 -20.15 24.96 -24.06
N ARG A 55 -19.89 26.17 -23.55
CA ARG A 55 -18.85 26.41 -22.55
C ARG A 55 -19.08 25.56 -21.28
N PHE A 56 -20.32 25.51 -20.79
CA PHE A 56 -20.69 24.70 -19.64
C PHE A 56 -20.42 23.21 -19.86
N ARG A 57 -20.87 22.63 -20.99
CA ARG A 57 -20.56 21.22 -21.30
C ARG A 57 -19.05 20.97 -21.39
N ASN A 58 -18.31 21.86 -22.04
CA ASN A 58 -16.88 21.68 -22.30
C ASN A 58 -15.96 21.93 -21.08
N GLU A 59 -16.33 22.82 -20.16
CA GLU A 59 -15.49 23.19 -19.00
C GLU A 59 -15.96 22.55 -17.68
N VAL A 60 -17.25 22.21 -17.57
CA VAL A 60 -17.86 21.70 -16.33
C VAL A 60 -18.20 20.21 -16.46
N LEU A 61 -19.13 19.82 -17.34
CA LEU A 61 -19.58 18.41 -17.40
C LEU A 61 -18.51 17.42 -17.88
N SER A 62 -17.51 17.90 -18.62
CA SER A 62 -16.33 17.13 -19.04
C SER A 62 -15.27 16.99 -17.94
N SER A 63 -15.40 17.73 -16.83
CA SER A 63 -14.42 17.74 -15.76
C SER A 63 -14.36 16.40 -15.02
N HIS A 64 -13.15 16.00 -14.62
CA HIS A 64 -12.94 14.83 -13.76
C HIS A 64 -13.60 14.93 -12.38
N VAL A 65 -14.13 16.09 -11.99
CA VAL A 65 -14.92 16.22 -10.76
C VAL A 65 -16.08 15.22 -10.73
N PHE A 66 -16.71 14.97 -11.88
CA PHE A 66 -17.85 14.05 -12.02
C PHE A 66 -17.43 12.60 -12.21
N SER A 67 -16.14 12.26 -12.20
CA SER A 67 -15.67 10.89 -12.46
C SER A 67 -16.23 9.88 -11.46
N ARG A 68 -16.37 10.25 -10.18
CA ARG A 68 -17.01 9.40 -9.16
C ARG A 68 -18.48 9.16 -9.51
N LEU A 69 -19.27 10.22 -9.70
CA LEU A 69 -20.68 10.11 -10.03
C LEU A 69 -20.90 9.28 -11.31
N ARG A 70 -20.13 9.56 -12.38
CA ARG A 70 -20.17 8.79 -13.64
C ARG A 70 -19.86 7.30 -13.43
N SER A 71 -18.93 6.97 -12.52
CA SER A 71 -18.64 5.56 -12.19
C SER A 71 -19.74 4.89 -11.39
N GLU A 72 -20.47 5.65 -10.56
CA GLU A 72 -21.54 5.12 -9.71
C GLU A 72 -22.85 4.88 -10.49
N ILE A 73 -23.22 5.78 -11.41
CA ILE A 73 -24.51 5.72 -12.14
C ILE A 73 -24.37 5.39 -13.64
N GLY A 74 -23.17 5.47 -14.20
CA GLY A 74 -22.91 5.31 -15.64
C GLY A 74 -23.06 6.62 -16.44
N ASP A 75 -22.35 6.72 -17.57
CA ASP A 75 -22.29 7.95 -18.37
C ASP A 75 -23.65 8.36 -18.97
N ALA A 76 -24.45 7.40 -19.45
CA ALA A 76 -25.75 7.69 -20.03
C ALA A 76 -26.74 8.25 -18.99
N GLU A 77 -26.73 7.67 -17.79
CA GLU A 77 -27.56 8.13 -16.68
C GLU A 77 -27.12 9.51 -16.19
N PHE A 78 -25.81 9.75 -16.11
CA PHE A 78 -25.26 11.06 -15.78
C PHE A 78 -25.74 12.15 -16.75
N GLU A 79 -25.67 11.90 -18.07
CA GLU A 79 -26.13 12.90 -19.04
C GLU A 79 -27.63 13.16 -18.93
N ARG A 80 -28.44 12.11 -18.67
CA ARG A 80 -29.88 12.27 -18.43
C ARG A 80 -30.15 13.11 -17.18
N LEU A 81 -29.49 12.80 -16.07
CA LEU A 81 -29.61 13.55 -14.81
C LEU A 81 -29.20 15.02 -15.01
N ALA A 82 -28.10 15.27 -15.73
CA ALA A 82 -27.63 16.61 -16.03
C ALA A 82 -28.64 17.39 -16.90
N ASP A 83 -29.18 16.78 -17.95
CA ASP A 83 -30.17 17.42 -18.82
C ASP A 83 -31.53 17.64 -18.11
N GLU A 84 -31.90 16.79 -17.14
CA GLU A 84 -33.11 16.94 -16.33
C GLU A 84 -32.99 18.07 -15.29
N LYS A 85 -31.87 18.11 -14.55
CA LYS A 85 -31.73 18.98 -13.38
C LYS A 85 -31.11 20.34 -13.70
N LEU A 86 -30.32 20.47 -14.78
CA LEU A 86 -29.48 21.66 -15.01
C LEU A 86 -29.99 22.54 -16.14
N VAL A 87 -30.16 23.82 -15.87
CA VAL A 87 -30.54 24.83 -16.86
C VAL A 87 -29.45 25.89 -16.93
N VAL A 88 -28.78 26.01 -18.08
CA VAL A 88 -27.73 27.02 -18.29
C VAL A 88 -28.36 28.33 -18.73
N VAL A 89 -28.17 29.38 -17.92
CA VAL A 89 -28.62 30.75 -18.20
C VAL A 89 -27.42 31.58 -18.66
N SER A 90 -27.50 32.16 -19.86
CA SER A 90 -26.43 33.00 -20.40
C SER A 90 -26.43 34.36 -19.71
N GLY A 91 -25.31 34.77 -19.13
CA GLY A 91 -25.20 36.09 -18.51
C GLY A 91 -23.83 36.40 -17.87
N ASP A 92 -23.67 37.64 -17.40
CA ASP A 92 -22.45 38.18 -16.80
C ASP A 92 -22.79 39.15 -15.66
N LEU A 93 -22.08 39.03 -14.53
CA LEU A 93 -22.27 39.87 -13.35
C LEU A 93 -22.05 41.37 -13.61
N THR A 94 -21.27 41.73 -14.62
CA THR A 94 -20.95 43.13 -14.98
C THR A 94 -22.07 43.80 -15.78
N GLN A 95 -23.03 43.05 -16.28
CA GLN A 95 -24.10 43.56 -17.13
C GLN A 95 -25.35 43.89 -16.31
N LYS A 96 -26.11 44.89 -16.77
CA LYS A 96 -27.43 45.21 -16.19
C LYS A 96 -28.33 43.98 -16.27
N CYS A 97 -29.11 43.72 -15.20
CA CYS A 97 -29.94 42.52 -15.08
C CYS A 97 -29.15 41.21 -15.32
N LEU A 98 -27.86 41.20 -14.97
CA LEU A 98 -26.93 40.10 -15.18
C LEU A 98 -26.75 39.70 -16.66
N GLY A 99 -27.19 40.52 -17.62
CA GLY A 99 -27.17 40.19 -19.05
C GLY A 99 -28.09 39.05 -19.46
N ILE A 100 -29.03 38.66 -18.58
CA ILE A 100 -30.02 37.60 -18.82
C ILE A 100 -31.15 38.16 -19.67
N SER A 101 -31.73 37.34 -20.55
CA SER A 101 -32.87 37.76 -21.37
C SER A 101 -34.12 38.00 -20.51
N GLU A 102 -34.99 38.94 -20.91
CA GLU A 102 -36.18 39.26 -20.09
C GLU A 102 -37.12 38.04 -19.93
N ALA A 103 -37.16 37.15 -20.93
CA ALA A 103 -37.94 35.92 -20.86
C ALA A 103 -37.41 34.95 -19.78
N GLU A 104 -36.10 34.68 -19.77
CA GLU A 104 -35.47 33.86 -18.73
C GLU A 104 -35.57 34.53 -17.36
N LEU A 105 -35.44 35.86 -17.31
CA LEU A 105 -35.47 36.61 -16.07
C LEU A 105 -36.88 36.63 -15.45
N ALA A 106 -37.94 36.66 -16.27
CA ALA A 106 -39.32 36.45 -15.82
C ALA A 106 -39.51 35.05 -15.22
N GLU A 107 -38.96 34.00 -15.86
CA GLU A 107 -39.00 32.64 -15.31
C GLU A 107 -38.28 32.53 -13.96
N LEU A 108 -37.09 33.12 -13.84
CA LEU A 108 -36.31 33.12 -12.59
C LEU A 108 -37.06 33.86 -11.46
N ARG A 109 -37.71 34.99 -11.76
CA ARG A 109 -38.51 35.75 -10.78
C ARG A 109 -39.66 34.94 -10.20
N GLU A 110 -40.28 34.09 -11.02
CA GLU A 110 -41.41 33.25 -10.63
C GLU A 110 -40.98 31.97 -9.91
N ARG A 111 -39.86 31.34 -10.33
CA ARG A 111 -39.53 29.98 -9.89
C ARG A 111 -38.49 29.88 -8.78
N LEU A 112 -37.61 30.88 -8.61
CA LEU A 112 -36.46 30.73 -7.71
C LEU A 112 -36.84 30.71 -6.22
N ASN A 113 -36.24 29.78 -5.49
CA ASN A 113 -36.37 29.64 -4.04
C ASN A 113 -35.05 29.92 -3.31
N VAL A 114 -33.91 29.52 -3.88
CA VAL A 114 -32.60 29.68 -3.23
C VAL A 114 -31.56 30.19 -4.22
N ILE A 115 -30.76 31.18 -3.82
CA ILE A 115 -29.63 31.68 -4.60
C ILE A 115 -28.32 31.35 -3.89
N TYR A 116 -27.39 30.70 -4.58
CA TYR A 116 -25.99 30.56 -4.16
C TYR A 116 -25.09 31.47 -5.01
N HIS A 117 -24.59 32.53 -4.39
CA HIS A 117 -23.70 33.48 -5.04
C HIS A 117 -22.22 33.15 -4.75
N VAL A 118 -21.62 32.31 -5.61
CA VAL A 118 -20.22 31.86 -5.50
C VAL A 118 -19.26 32.65 -6.40
N ALA A 119 -19.77 33.28 -7.46
CA ALA A 119 -18.94 34.00 -8.43
C ALA A 119 -18.22 35.21 -7.80
N ALA A 120 -16.91 35.29 -8.02
CA ALA A 120 -16.06 36.44 -7.67
C ALA A 120 -14.78 36.42 -8.52
N SER A 121 -14.15 37.58 -8.69
CA SER A 121 -12.74 37.63 -9.10
C SER A 121 -11.85 37.44 -7.87
N ILE A 122 -10.97 36.46 -7.94
CA ILE A 122 -10.01 36.08 -6.89
C ILE A 122 -8.58 36.59 -7.18
N GLU A 123 -8.43 37.45 -8.18
CA GLU A 123 -7.13 38.00 -8.58
C GLU A 123 -6.71 39.13 -7.62
N PHE A 124 -5.64 38.91 -6.85
CA PHE A 124 -5.17 39.87 -5.84
C PHE A 124 -4.67 41.20 -6.42
N ASN A 125 -4.22 41.20 -7.68
CA ASN A 125 -3.64 42.36 -8.35
C ASN A 125 -4.58 42.98 -9.40
N LEU A 126 -5.86 42.60 -9.38
CA LEU A 126 -6.84 43.19 -10.30
C LEU A 126 -7.03 44.67 -9.96
N ARG A 127 -7.16 45.51 -11.00
CA ARG A 127 -7.42 46.94 -10.86
C ARG A 127 -8.71 47.17 -10.07
N LEU A 128 -8.68 48.13 -9.14
CA LEU A 128 -9.71 48.26 -8.11
C LEU A 128 -11.11 48.57 -8.64
N ASP A 129 -11.23 49.37 -9.70
CA ASP A 129 -12.50 49.62 -10.40
C ASP A 129 -13.11 48.33 -10.95
N MET A 130 -12.30 47.48 -11.58
CA MET A 130 -12.74 46.19 -12.12
C MET A 130 -13.09 45.20 -11.00
N ALA A 131 -12.32 45.20 -9.91
CA ALA A 131 -12.59 44.39 -8.74
C ALA A 131 -13.92 44.82 -8.07
N ALA A 132 -14.16 46.12 -7.92
CA ALA A 132 -15.42 46.65 -7.40
C ALA A 132 -16.59 46.32 -8.33
N GLU A 133 -16.41 46.45 -9.65
CA GLU A 133 -17.42 46.09 -10.65
C GLU A 133 -17.89 44.64 -10.53
N MET A 134 -16.95 43.69 -10.38
CA MET A 134 -17.30 42.27 -10.29
C MET A 134 -17.75 41.86 -8.89
N ASN A 135 -17.01 42.23 -7.84
CA ASN A 135 -17.21 41.70 -6.49
C ASN A 135 -18.20 42.51 -5.65
N VAL A 136 -18.47 43.77 -6.01
CA VAL A 136 -19.40 44.65 -5.28
C VAL A 136 -20.66 44.88 -6.11
N TYR A 137 -20.54 45.55 -7.26
CA TYR A 137 -21.70 45.86 -8.09
C TYR A 137 -22.34 44.60 -8.69
N GLY A 138 -21.53 43.65 -9.16
CA GLY A 138 -22.01 42.35 -9.61
C GLY A 138 -22.78 41.59 -8.54
N THR A 139 -22.31 41.62 -7.29
CA THR A 139 -23.05 41.06 -6.15
C THR A 139 -24.35 41.81 -5.94
N MET A 140 -24.36 43.14 -5.95
CA MET A 140 -25.61 43.91 -5.82
C MET A 140 -26.64 43.61 -6.90
N ARG A 141 -26.22 43.32 -8.14
CA ARG A 141 -27.12 42.90 -9.23
C ARG A 141 -27.74 41.53 -9.00
N VAL A 142 -27.03 40.61 -8.33
CA VAL A 142 -27.62 39.34 -7.89
C VAL A 142 -28.67 39.58 -6.81
N PHE A 143 -28.44 40.54 -5.90
CA PHE A 143 -29.45 40.96 -4.93
C PHE A 143 -30.62 41.73 -5.57
N ASP A 144 -30.40 42.45 -6.69
CA ASP A 144 -31.50 43.04 -7.48
C ASP A 144 -32.44 41.94 -8.04
N LEU A 145 -31.86 40.84 -8.54
CA LEU A 145 -32.64 39.68 -8.93
C LEU A 145 -33.38 39.09 -7.72
N ALA A 146 -32.68 38.90 -6.60
CA ALA A 146 -33.25 38.34 -5.38
C ALA A 146 -34.47 39.13 -4.87
N ASP A 147 -34.38 40.45 -4.83
CA ASP A 147 -35.47 41.34 -4.41
C ASP A 147 -36.69 41.25 -5.34
N SER A 148 -36.46 40.93 -6.62
CA SER A 148 -37.51 40.76 -7.62
C SER A 148 -38.17 39.38 -7.64
N CYS A 149 -37.63 38.39 -6.93
CA CYS A 149 -38.18 37.04 -6.85
C CYS A 149 -39.28 36.95 -5.78
N ALA A 150 -40.47 36.48 -6.15
CA ALA A 150 -41.62 36.44 -5.23
C ALA A 150 -41.54 35.32 -4.19
N HIS A 151 -40.92 34.20 -4.54
CA HIS A 151 -40.88 32.96 -3.74
C HIS A 151 -39.49 32.64 -3.18
N LEU A 152 -38.61 33.63 -3.13
CA LEU A 152 -37.25 33.45 -2.65
C LEU A 152 -37.23 33.27 -1.13
N GLU A 153 -36.61 32.19 -0.67
CA GLU A 153 -36.49 31.82 0.73
C GLU A 153 -35.13 32.22 1.30
N ALA A 154 -34.05 32.06 0.52
CA ALA A 154 -32.69 32.36 0.98
C ALA A 154 -31.69 32.77 -0.12
N VAL A 155 -30.70 33.59 0.28
CA VAL A 155 -29.49 33.92 -0.50
C VAL A 155 -28.25 33.57 0.30
N ILE A 156 -27.40 32.70 -0.24
CA ILE A 156 -26.13 32.30 0.37
C ILE A 156 -24.99 32.94 -0.42
N HIS A 157 -24.30 33.91 0.19
CA HIS A 157 -23.16 34.59 -0.39
C HIS A 157 -21.84 33.99 0.08
N ILE A 158 -20.96 33.63 -0.86
CA ILE A 158 -19.62 33.13 -0.54
C ILE A 158 -18.63 34.29 -0.54
N SER A 159 -18.08 34.56 0.64
CA SER A 159 -17.07 35.58 0.89
C SER A 159 -15.72 34.91 1.22
N THR A 160 -14.91 35.49 2.10
CA THR A 160 -13.66 34.90 2.60
C THR A 160 -13.42 35.33 4.04
N ALA A 161 -12.82 34.47 4.86
CA ALA A 161 -12.44 34.82 6.23
C ALA A 161 -11.45 36.01 6.29
N TYR A 162 -10.68 36.19 5.21
CA TYR A 162 -9.70 37.26 5.07
C TYR A 162 -10.30 38.64 4.75
N THR A 163 -11.62 38.81 4.64
CA THR A 163 -12.23 40.16 4.63
C THR A 163 -11.89 40.95 5.89
N ASN A 164 -11.65 40.22 6.99
CA ASN A 164 -11.29 40.74 8.30
C ASN A 164 -9.79 40.56 8.61
N CYS A 165 -8.92 40.46 7.59
CA CYS A 165 -7.48 40.30 7.80
C CYS A 165 -6.80 41.51 8.47
N THR A 166 -7.50 42.65 8.56
CA THR A 166 -7.08 43.83 9.33
C THR A 166 -7.17 43.62 10.84
N GLN A 167 -7.92 42.61 11.29
CA GLN A 167 -8.01 42.22 12.70
C GLN A 167 -6.78 41.40 13.11
N SER A 168 -6.46 41.38 14.41
CA SER A 168 -5.35 40.62 14.97
C SER A 168 -5.84 39.53 15.93
N GLY A 169 -5.18 38.36 15.94
CA GLY A 169 -5.49 37.28 16.87
C GLY A 169 -6.71 36.46 16.45
N VAL A 170 -7.69 36.33 17.35
CA VAL A 170 -8.91 35.55 17.11
C VAL A 170 -9.94 36.39 16.34
N VAL A 171 -10.34 35.90 15.16
CA VAL A 171 -11.30 36.56 14.27
C VAL A 171 -12.68 35.89 14.41
N GLN A 172 -13.65 36.66 14.87
CA GLN A 172 -14.99 36.20 15.21
C GLN A 172 -15.93 36.20 14.00
N GLU A 173 -16.98 35.37 14.07
CA GLU A 173 -18.05 35.28 13.06
C GLU A 173 -19.07 36.45 13.18
N VAL A 174 -18.57 37.69 13.07
CA VAL A 174 -19.38 38.91 13.16
C VAL A 174 -19.16 39.81 11.95
N LEU A 175 -20.03 40.81 11.78
CA LEU A 175 -19.79 41.92 10.88
C LEU A 175 -19.01 43.01 11.63
N TYR A 176 -17.73 43.16 11.32
CA TYR A 176 -16.88 44.18 11.94
C TYR A 176 -17.26 45.58 11.44
N PRO A 177 -17.17 46.64 12.27
CA PRO A 177 -17.52 48.00 11.85
C PRO A 177 -16.70 48.51 10.66
N CYS A 178 -17.36 49.19 9.72
CA CYS A 178 -16.70 49.91 8.62
C CYS A 178 -16.27 51.31 9.08
N SER A 179 -14.99 51.64 8.93
CA SER A 179 -14.42 52.93 9.34
C SER A 179 -14.59 54.06 8.31
N PHE A 180 -15.17 53.77 7.13
CA PHE A 180 -15.34 54.73 6.04
C PHE A 180 -16.72 54.63 5.38
N ASP A 181 -17.13 55.71 4.70
CA ASP A 181 -18.38 55.74 3.94
C ASP A 181 -18.24 55.00 2.60
N ILE A 182 -18.96 53.87 2.48
CA ILE A 182 -18.88 52.99 1.30
C ILE A 182 -19.34 53.69 0.01
N PRO A 183 -20.51 54.37 -0.04
CA PRO A 183 -20.93 55.15 -1.21
C PRO A 183 -19.90 56.17 -1.66
N ALA A 184 -19.33 56.98 -0.75
CA ALA A 184 -18.27 57.93 -1.10
C ALA A 184 -17.00 57.24 -1.63
N MET A 185 -16.60 56.12 -1.02
CA MET A 185 -15.44 55.34 -1.47
C MET A 185 -15.64 54.80 -2.90
N LEU A 186 -16.80 54.20 -3.18
CA LEU A 186 -17.12 53.68 -4.51
C LEU A 186 -17.24 54.79 -5.57
N ALA A 187 -17.82 55.94 -5.20
CA ALA A 187 -17.84 57.11 -6.07
C ALA A 187 -16.42 57.62 -6.37
N THR A 188 -15.52 57.60 -5.39
CA THR A 188 -14.11 57.94 -5.59
C THR A 188 -13.44 56.98 -6.57
N ILE A 189 -13.59 55.67 -6.37
CA ILE A 189 -13.03 54.63 -7.24
C ILE A 189 -13.46 54.83 -8.70
N SER A 190 -14.74 55.17 -8.94
CA SER A 190 -15.28 55.39 -10.30
C SER A 190 -14.74 56.65 -11.01
N ARG A 191 -14.24 57.64 -10.25
CA ARG A 191 -13.75 58.92 -10.79
C ARG A 191 -12.26 58.93 -11.10
N LEU A 192 -11.49 58.00 -10.51
CA LEU A 192 -10.06 57.90 -10.72
C LEU A 192 -9.75 57.38 -12.13
N SER A 193 -8.74 57.96 -12.78
CA SER A 193 -8.27 57.46 -14.08
C SER A 193 -7.56 56.11 -13.96
N ASN A 194 -7.47 55.35 -15.07
CA ASN A 194 -6.75 54.07 -15.10
C ASN A 194 -5.31 54.15 -14.55
N ARG A 195 -4.62 55.27 -14.80
CA ARG A 195 -3.23 55.49 -14.37
C ARG A 195 -3.14 55.77 -12.86
N GLU A 196 -4.12 56.49 -12.32
CA GLU A 196 -4.24 56.72 -10.88
C GLU A 196 -4.64 55.43 -10.18
N LEU A 197 -5.61 54.69 -10.69
CA LEU A 197 -6.03 53.39 -10.13
C LEU A 197 -4.91 52.34 -10.11
N GLN A 198 -3.87 52.44 -10.94
CA GLN A 198 -2.69 51.56 -10.91
C GLN A 198 -1.61 52.01 -9.93
N LYS A 199 -1.55 53.31 -9.59
CA LYS A 199 -0.59 53.86 -8.62
C LYS A 199 -1.16 53.94 -7.19
N VAL A 200 -2.42 54.35 -7.08
CA VAL A 200 -3.16 54.66 -5.84
C VAL A 200 -3.76 53.41 -5.19
N THR A 201 -3.80 52.27 -5.90
CA THR A 201 -4.19 50.98 -5.32
C THR A 201 -3.19 50.45 -4.31
N VAL A 202 -1.94 50.93 -4.31
CA VAL A 202 -0.87 50.47 -3.41
C VAL A 202 -0.67 51.43 -2.24
N ASP A 203 -0.79 52.75 -2.45
CA ASP A 203 -0.55 53.76 -1.41
C ASP A 203 -1.82 54.57 -1.09
N GLY A 204 -2.57 54.12 -0.07
CA GLY A 204 -3.50 54.97 0.69
C GLY A 204 -5.01 54.72 0.54
N LEU A 205 -5.52 54.22 -0.60
CA LEU A 205 -6.98 54.12 -0.81
C LEU A 205 -7.62 52.85 -0.20
N ILE A 206 -6.94 51.70 -0.30
CA ILE A 206 -7.42 50.44 0.30
C ILE A 206 -7.00 50.28 1.77
N GLY A 207 -6.36 51.30 2.37
CA GLY A 207 -5.98 51.32 3.79
C GLY A 207 -5.15 50.11 4.21
N ASP A 208 -5.60 49.42 5.26
CA ASP A 208 -4.91 48.28 5.88
C ASP A 208 -5.10 46.94 5.14
N TRP A 209 -5.91 46.91 4.08
CA TRP A 209 -6.17 45.68 3.34
C TRP A 209 -5.00 45.36 2.40
N PRO A 210 -4.54 44.08 2.35
CA PRO A 210 -3.35 43.71 1.59
C PRO A 210 -3.56 43.65 0.08
N ASN A 211 -4.81 43.56 -0.38
CA ASN A 211 -5.13 43.42 -1.79
C ASN A 211 -6.57 43.85 -2.10
N THR A 212 -6.85 44.06 -3.38
CA THR A 212 -8.17 44.52 -3.85
C THR A 212 -9.28 43.48 -3.64
N TYR A 213 -8.93 42.19 -3.60
CA TYR A 213 -9.88 41.10 -3.36
C TYR A 213 -10.50 41.15 -1.96
N THR A 214 -9.68 41.16 -0.91
CA THR A 214 -10.15 41.20 0.48
C THR A 214 -10.93 42.48 0.77
N PHE A 215 -10.47 43.61 0.23
CA PHE A 215 -11.13 44.91 0.36
C PHE A 215 -12.52 44.94 -0.31
N THR A 216 -12.63 44.47 -1.56
CA THR A 216 -13.91 44.49 -2.28
C THR A 216 -14.92 43.50 -1.70
N LYS A 217 -14.46 42.34 -1.21
CA LYS A 217 -15.32 41.40 -0.46
C LYS A 217 -15.82 42.01 0.87
N PHE A 218 -14.98 42.74 1.60
CA PHE A 218 -15.38 43.46 2.80
C PHE A 218 -16.49 44.49 2.51
N ILE A 219 -16.33 45.28 1.44
CA ILE A 219 -17.36 46.24 0.99
C ILE A 219 -18.67 45.53 0.63
N ALA A 220 -18.58 44.42 -0.13
CA ALA A 220 -19.75 43.65 -0.54
C ALA A 220 -20.55 43.13 0.67
N GLU A 221 -19.88 42.56 1.69
CA GLU A 221 -20.54 42.11 2.91
C GLU A 221 -21.32 43.22 3.63
N HIS A 222 -20.75 44.42 3.70
CA HIS A 222 -21.41 45.57 4.33
C HIS A 222 -22.62 46.05 3.53
N MET A 223 -22.53 46.06 2.21
CA MET A 223 -23.67 46.40 1.35
C MET A 223 -24.78 45.36 1.47
N ILE A 224 -24.44 44.06 1.54
CA ILE A 224 -25.39 42.98 1.80
C ILE A 224 -26.06 43.19 3.15
N ALA A 225 -25.29 43.40 4.23
CA ALA A 225 -25.85 43.61 5.56
C ALA A 225 -26.80 44.81 5.63
N LYS A 226 -26.46 45.91 4.97
CA LYS A 226 -27.32 47.10 4.88
C LYS A 226 -28.59 46.82 4.09
N ARG A 227 -28.48 46.12 2.97
CA ARG A 227 -29.61 45.82 2.06
C ARG A 227 -30.58 44.79 2.64
N CYS A 228 -30.06 43.77 3.31
CA CYS A 228 -30.86 42.64 3.78
C CYS A 228 -31.56 42.88 5.12
N LYS A 229 -31.35 44.04 5.74
CA LYS A 229 -32.08 44.44 6.95
C LYS A 229 -33.58 44.58 6.63
N GLY A 230 -34.38 43.62 7.05
CA GLY A 230 -35.82 43.56 6.77
C GLY A 230 -36.18 42.94 5.41
N ALA A 231 -35.26 42.23 4.75
CA ALA A 231 -35.57 41.50 3.53
C ALA A 231 -36.56 40.34 3.76
N ARG A 232 -37.31 39.98 2.72
CA ARG A 232 -38.32 38.89 2.77
C ARG A 232 -37.70 37.49 2.85
N TYR A 233 -36.46 37.37 2.41
CA TYR A 233 -35.68 36.13 2.36
C TYR A 233 -34.55 36.14 3.39
N ALA A 234 -34.10 34.96 3.80
CA ALA A 234 -32.95 34.80 4.67
C ALA A 234 -31.63 35.03 3.91
N THR A 235 -30.59 35.50 4.58
CA THR A 235 -29.27 35.68 3.97
C THR A 235 -28.19 35.03 4.81
N ALA A 236 -27.27 34.29 4.19
CA ALA A 236 -26.05 33.85 4.83
C ALA A 236 -24.80 34.40 4.13
N ILE A 237 -23.80 34.79 4.92
CA ILE A 237 -22.44 35.08 4.45
C ILE A 237 -21.53 33.96 4.96
N VAL A 238 -21.03 33.14 4.03
CA VAL A 238 -20.12 32.02 4.31
C VAL A 238 -18.69 32.44 3.98
N ARG A 239 -17.79 32.38 4.97
CA ARG A 239 -16.41 32.86 4.89
C ARG A 239 -15.40 31.70 4.97
N PRO A 240 -15.06 31.04 3.85
CA PRO A 240 -13.97 30.07 3.82
C PRO A 240 -12.58 30.72 4.00
N THR A 241 -11.64 29.97 4.55
CA THR A 241 -10.20 30.29 4.58
C THR A 241 -9.52 29.87 3.27
N ILE A 242 -8.24 29.48 3.28
CA ILE A 242 -7.52 29.09 2.05
C ILE A 242 -8.04 27.72 1.60
N ILE A 243 -8.70 27.67 0.45
CA ILE A 243 -9.26 26.42 -0.08
C ILE A 243 -8.18 25.64 -0.84
N ALA A 244 -7.96 24.39 -0.43
CA ALA A 244 -7.09 23.43 -1.10
C ALA A 244 -7.90 22.31 -1.79
N GLY A 245 -7.21 21.31 -2.33
CA GLY A 245 -7.84 20.15 -2.97
C GLY A 245 -8.76 19.37 -2.03
N ALA A 246 -9.58 18.48 -2.60
CA ALA A 246 -10.50 17.64 -1.85
C ALA A 246 -9.77 16.74 -0.85
N TRP A 247 -10.33 16.58 0.35
CA TRP A 247 -9.84 15.58 1.30
C TRP A 247 -10.43 14.20 0.98
N LEU A 248 -11.74 14.13 0.83
CA LEU A 248 -12.50 12.89 0.62
C LEU A 248 -13.26 12.90 -0.71
N GLU A 249 -13.95 14.01 -1.03
CA GLU A 249 -14.94 14.02 -2.12
C GLU A 249 -14.66 15.11 -3.18
N PRO A 250 -14.86 14.84 -4.50
CA PRO A 250 -15.33 13.58 -5.10
C PRO A 250 -14.32 12.44 -5.00
N PHE A 251 -13.03 12.76 -4.86
CA PHE A 251 -11.99 11.83 -4.47
C PHE A 251 -10.78 12.60 -3.90
N PRO A 252 -9.93 11.97 -3.07
CA PRO A 252 -8.83 12.64 -2.41
C PRO A 252 -7.86 13.32 -3.39
N GLY A 253 -7.53 14.57 -3.12
CA GLY A 253 -6.60 15.37 -3.91
C GLY A 253 -7.19 16.07 -5.12
N TRP A 254 -8.49 15.91 -5.43
CA TRP A 254 -9.07 16.59 -6.59
C TRP A 254 -8.90 18.13 -6.49
N VAL A 255 -8.32 18.71 -7.54
CA VAL A 255 -8.12 20.16 -7.71
C VAL A 255 -8.00 20.45 -9.20
N ASP A 256 -8.60 21.52 -9.72
CA ASP A 256 -8.51 21.84 -11.15
C ASP A 256 -8.00 23.27 -11.42
N VAL A 257 -7.65 24.02 -10.37
CA VAL A 257 -7.15 25.39 -10.50
C VAL A 257 -5.91 25.62 -9.62
N ILE A 258 -4.98 26.44 -10.12
CA ILE A 258 -3.90 27.01 -9.32
C ILE A 258 -4.46 28.24 -8.63
N SER A 259 -4.85 28.12 -7.37
CA SER A 259 -5.25 29.26 -6.54
C SER A 259 -4.59 29.21 -5.18
N ALA A 260 -4.44 30.39 -4.56
CA ALA A 260 -3.94 30.52 -3.20
C ALA A 260 -2.66 29.67 -2.93
N ALA A 261 -2.67 28.84 -1.89
CA ALA A 261 -1.56 27.96 -1.52
C ALA A 261 -1.14 26.98 -2.64
N GLY A 262 -2.03 26.59 -3.56
CA GLY A 262 -1.69 25.73 -4.69
C GLY A 262 -0.62 26.34 -5.61
N ALA A 263 -0.61 27.67 -5.79
CA ALA A 263 0.41 28.37 -6.57
C ALA A 263 1.79 28.29 -5.91
N ILE A 264 1.84 28.48 -4.59
CA ILE A 264 3.05 28.32 -3.80
C ILE A 264 3.52 26.87 -3.89
N PHE A 265 2.63 25.89 -3.70
CA PHE A 265 3.03 24.49 -3.64
C PHE A 265 3.55 23.97 -4.98
N VAL A 266 2.93 24.35 -6.10
CA VAL A 266 3.45 24.04 -7.44
C VAL A 266 4.81 24.70 -7.64
N THR A 267 4.97 25.99 -7.34
CA THR A 267 6.25 26.68 -7.57
C THR A 267 7.38 26.15 -6.67
N VAL A 268 7.07 25.73 -5.45
CA VAL A 268 8.01 24.98 -4.59
C VAL A 268 8.34 23.63 -5.20
N GLY A 269 7.32 22.88 -5.64
CA GLY A 269 7.46 21.57 -6.27
C GLY A 269 8.29 21.57 -7.55
N LEU A 270 8.25 22.66 -8.32
CA LEU A 270 9.09 22.87 -9.50
C LEU A 270 10.51 23.37 -9.18
N GLY A 271 10.81 23.63 -7.89
CA GLY A 271 12.10 24.17 -7.42
C GLY A 271 12.30 25.65 -7.73
N LEU A 272 11.22 26.38 -8.03
CA LEU A 272 11.21 27.81 -8.33
C LEU A 272 11.16 28.68 -7.09
N VAL A 273 10.36 28.31 -6.08
CA VAL A 273 10.32 28.96 -4.77
C VAL A 273 10.99 28.06 -3.76
N THR A 274 12.05 28.52 -3.09
CA THR A 274 12.74 27.71 -2.07
C THR A 274 12.59 28.24 -0.65
N ALA A 275 12.14 29.49 -0.52
CA ALA A 275 11.87 30.13 0.76
C ALA A 275 10.72 31.15 0.62
N LEU A 276 9.97 31.34 1.70
CA LEU A 276 9.00 32.44 1.86
C LEU A 276 9.31 33.26 3.12
N PRO A 277 8.94 34.55 3.16
CA PRO A 277 9.08 35.36 4.36
C PRO A 277 8.02 34.96 5.41
N GLY A 278 8.42 34.84 6.67
CA GLY A 278 7.53 34.52 7.79
C GLY A 278 8.09 33.47 8.74
N LYS A 279 7.27 33.00 9.69
CA LYS A 279 7.64 31.94 10.65
C LYS A 279 6.97 30.62 10.28
N ALA A 280 7.73 29.53 10.31
CA ALA A 280 7.19 28.18 10.06
C ALA A 280 6.09 27.78 11.07
N THR A 281 6.12 28.35 12.28
CA THR A 281 5.14 28.11 13.32
C THR A 281 3.83 28.87 13.12
N HIS A 282 3.75 29.88 12.24
CA HIS A 282 2.49 30.60 12.04
C HIS A 282 1.40 29.70 11.46
N ILE A 283 0.16 29.98 11.85
CA ILE A 283 -1.03 29.30 11.32
C ILE A 283 -1.24 29.74 9.86
N GLY A 284 -1.30 28.79 8.94
CA GLY A 284 -1.72 29.00 7.56
C GLY A 284 -3.03 28.26 7.34
N ASP A 285 -4.17 28.84 7.73
CA ASP A 285 -5.44 28.11 7.74
C ASP A 285 -5.88 27.67 6.33
N VAL A 286 -5.61 26.39 6.02
CA VAL A 286 -5.91 25.72 4.75
C VAL A 286 -6.98 24.66 5.00
N VAL A 287 -8.08 24.74 4.24
CA VAL A 287 -9.24 23.86 4.36
C VAL A 287 -9.49 23.08 3.06
N PRO A 288 -9.96 21.82 3.14
CA PRO A 288 -10.39 21.06 1.97
C PRO A 288 -11.62 21.67 1.27
N VAL A 289 -11.71 21.56 -0.07
CA VAL A 289 -12.87 22.09 -0.82
C VAL A 289 -14.20 21.41 -0.49
N ASP A 290 -14.18 20.11 -0.18
CA ASP A 290 -15.36 19.34 0.24
C ASP A 290 -15.87 19.76 1.62
N PHE A 291 -14.97 20.12 2.53
CA PHE A 291 -15.36 20.74 3.81
C PHE A 291 -16.05 22.10 3.59
N VAL A 292 -15.55 22.92 2.66
CA VAL A 292 -16.20 24.19 2.28
C VAL A 292 -17.57 23.97 1.67
N VAL A 293 -17.70 23.03 0.74
CA VAL A 293 -18.97 22.69 0.08
C VAL A 293 -20.02 22.20 1.09
N ASN A 294 -19.62 21.35 2.05
CA ASN A 294 -20.53 20.95 3.13
C ASN A 294 -20.94 22.16 3.97
N GLY A 295 -20.02 23.06 4.30
CA GLY A 295 -20.32 24.28 5.04
C GLY A 295 -21.32 25.19 4.32
N MET A 296 -21.23 25.29 2.99
CA MET A 296 -22.18 26.02 2.16
C MET A 296 -23.59 25.43 2.21
N LEU A 297 -23.70 24.10 2.22
CA LEU A 297 -25.00 23.40 2.31
C LEU A 297 -25.62 23.57 3.69
N VAL A 298 -24.83 23.39 4.76
CA VAL A 298 -25.31 23.53 6.15
C VAL A 298 -25.65 24.99 6.50
N ALA A 299 -25.04 25.98 5.85
CA ALA A 299 -25.36 27.39 6.05
C ALA A 299 -26.81 27.75 5.65
N LEU A 300 -27.44 27.00 4.74
CA LEU A 300 -28.84 27.26 4.31
C LEU A 300 -29.85 27.07 5.46
N PRO A 301 -29.96 25.89 6.10
CA PRO A 301 -30.85 25.75 7.24
C PRO A 301 -30.41 26.63 8.42
N GLY A 302 -29.12 26.95 8.54
CA GLY A 302 -28.62 27.96 9.50
C GLY A 302 -29.22 29.35 9.25
N ALA A 303 -29.26 29.81 8.00
CA ALA A 303 -29.87 31.09 7.63
C ALA A 303 -31.38 31.12 7.86
N LEU A 304 -32.07 30.05 7.48
CA LEU A 304 -33.53 29.93 7.60
C LEU A 304 -34.00 29.88 9.04
N SER A 305 -33.21 29.30 9.94
CA SER A 305 -33.53 29.18 11.38
C SER A 305 -33.03 30.34 12.23
N HIS A 306 -32.15 31.20 11.70
CA HIS A 306 -31.59 32.32 12.47
C HIS A 306 -32.68 33.37 12.78
N PRO A 307 -32.79 33.89 14.02
CA PRO A 307 -33.85 34.84 14.42
C PRO A 307 -33.94 36.08 13.53
N ASP A 308 -32.78 36.68 13.21
CA ASP A 308 -32.71 37.87 12.35
C ASP A 308 -32.78 37.56 10.85
N ARG A 309 -32.89 36.26 10.48
CA ARG A 309 -32.76 35.75 9.11
C ARG A 309 -31.51 36.24 8.37
N PHE A 310 -30.48 36.62 9.13
CA PHE A 310 -29.17 37.05 8.65
C PHE A 310 -28.09 36.31 9.42
N PHE A 311 -27.33 35.46 8.72
CA PHE A 311 -26.41 34.50 9.32
C PHE A 311 -24.99 34.71 8.78
N ILE A 312 -23.99 34.86 9.66
CA ILE A 312 -22.58 34.93 9.26
C ILE A 312 -21.89 33.70 9.80
N CYS A 313 -21.17 32.98 8.97
CA CYS A 313 -20.33 31.87 9.41
C CYS A 313 -19.01 31.84 8.66
N GLN A 314 -18.01 31.25 9.30
CA GLN A 314 -16.72 30.91 8.74
C GLN A 314 -16.69 29.42 8.39
N VAL A 315 -15.81 29.05 7.47
CA VAL A 315 -15.42 27.65 7.24
C VAL A 315 -13.90 27.61 7.34
N ALA A 316 -13.43 27.30 8.54
CA ALA A 316 -12.05 27.47 8.97
C ALA A 316 -11.61 26.30 9.85
N ALA A 317 -10.33 25.93 9.80
CA ALA A 317 -9.80 24.85 10.61
C ALA A 317 -9.06 25.34 11.86
N SER A 318 -8.55 26.57 11.86
CA SER A 318 -7.57 27.05 12.84
C SER A 318 -8.01 27.00 14.31
N SER A 319 -9.31 27.11 14.60
CA SER A 319 -9.85 27.00 15.97
C SER A 319 -10.07 25.55 16.44
N ILE A 320 -10.17 24.58 15.53
CA ILE A 320 -10.34 23.15 15.85
C ILE A 320 -8.98 22.45 15.81
N LYS A 321 -8.30 22.56 14.66
CA LYS A 321 -7.04 21.91 14.35
C LYS A 321 -6.21 22.91 13.54
N PRO A 322 -5.19 23.57 14.12
CA PRO A 322 -4.41 24.56 13.41
C PRO A 322 -3.38 23.91 12.48
N TRP A 323 -3.52 24.16 11.18
CA TRP A 323 -2.47 23.87 10.20
C TRP A 323 -1.39 24.95 10.23
N ARG A 324 -0.11 24.56 10.29
CA ARG A 324 1.03 25.48 10.32
C ARG A 324 1.88 25.32 9.08
N TRP A 325 2.60 26.38 8.69
CA TRP A 325 3.52 26.33 7.54
C TRP A 325 4.59 25.24 7.66
N GLN A 326 4.95 24.84 8.88
CA GLN A 326 5.81 23.69 9.16
C GLN A 326 5.29 22.40 8.53
N ASN A 327 3.97 22.16 8.51
CA ASN A 327 3.38 20.98 7.90
C ASN A 327 3.70 20.89 6.38
N ALA A 328 3.73 22.04 5.68
CA ALA A 328 4.17 22.09 4.29
C ALA A 328 5.69 21.87 4.15
N ILE A 329 6.51 22.46 5.03
CA ILE A 329 7.97 22.28 5.02
C ILE A 329 8.36 20.80 5.17
N ASP A 330 7.69 20.07 6.06
CA ASP A 330 8.04 18.67 6.37
C ASP A 330 7.58 17.71 5.26
N CYS A 331 6.48 18.02 4.57
CA CYS A 331 5.85 17.08 3.64
C CYS A 331 6.13 17.41 2.16
N LEU A 332 6.05 18.69 1.77
CA LEU A 332 6.01 19.09 0.38
C LEU A 332 7.31 18.76 -0.37
N PRO A 333 8.53 19.08 0.14
CA PRO A 333 9.75 18.72 -0.56
C PRO A 333 9.92 17.22 -0.72
N ALA A 334 9.62 16.42 0.33
CA ALA A 334 9.74 14.97 0.28
C ALA A 334 8.82 14.35 -0.79
N PHE A 335 7.59 14.84 -0.90
CA PHE A 335 6.65 14.41 -1.93
C PHE A 335 7.15 14.78 -3.33
N TRP A 336 7.50 16.04 -3.61
CA TRP A 336 7.89 16.47 -4.95
C TRP A 336 9.28 15.97 -5.38
N MET A 337 10.21 15.73 -4.44
CA MET A 337 11.47 15.06 -4.75
C MET A 337 11.28 13.58 -5.11
N SER A 338 10.27 12.93 -4.52
CA SER A 338 9.90 11.58 -4.92
C SER A 338 9.06 11.57 -6.21
N HIS A 339 8.37 12.65 -6.56
CA HIS A 339 7.59 12.77 -7.80
C HIS A 339 8.00 13.99 -8.61
N PRO A 340 9.23 14.02 -9.16
CA PRO A 340 9.68 15.16 -9.92
C PRO A 340 8.77 15.35 -11.15
N SER A 341 8.19 16.54 -11.25
CA SER A 341 7.45 16.98 -12.44
C SER A 341 8.39 17.04 -13.63
N ALA A 342 7.88 16.77 -14.83
CA ALA A 342 8.62 16.98 -16.09
C ALA A 342 9.06 18.45 -16.27
N HIS A 343 8.42 19.39 -15.55
CA HIS A 343 8.70 20.81 -15.56
C HIS A 343 9.62 21.27 -14.43
N THR A 344 10.25 20.36 -13.67
CA THR A 344 11.16 20.71 -12.57
C THR A 344 12.36 21.51 -13.10
N ILE A 345 12.59 22.70 -12.54
CA ILE A 345 13.65 23.62 -12.99
C ILE A 345 14.84 23.61 -12.03
N GLY A 346 14.61 23.42 -10.74
CA GLY A 346 15.64 23.51 -9.71
C GLY A 346 15.47 22.48 -8.59
N PRO A 347 16.44 22.40 -7.65
CA PRO A 347 16.32 21.56 -6.48
C PRO A 347 15.08 21.96 -5.66
N VAL A 348 14.28 20.96 -5.31
CA VAL A 348 13.07 21.14 -4.53
C VAL A 348 13.43 21.25 -3.06
N LYS A 349 13.22 22.45 -2.50
CA LYS A 349 13.46 22.79 -1.10
C LYS A 349 12.37 23.77 -0.66
N PHE A 350 12.04 23.77 0.63
CA PHE A 350 11.10 24.74 1.16
C PHE A 350 11.49 25.15 2.58
N SER A 351 11.42 26.44 2.87
CA SER A 351 11.72 27.00 4.18
C SER A 351 10.97 28.31 4.39
N MET A 352 10.81 28.71 5.65
CA MET A 352 10.28 30.01 6.04
C MET A 352 11.40 30.82 6.68
N VAL A 353 11.59 32.07 6.24
CA VAL A 353 12.65 32.95 6.73
C VAL A 353 12.02 34.16 7.40
N SER A 354 12.18 34.28 8.72
CA SER A 354 11.52 35.33 9.50
C SER A 354 12.26 36.66 9.51
N ASN A 355 13.56 36.68 9.21
CA ASN A 355 14.37 37.90 9.18
C ASN A 355 14.36 38.49 7.75
N PRO A 356 13.83 39.71 7.53
CA PRO A 356 13.74 40.32 6.21
C PRO A 356 15.09 40.45 5.50
N THR A 357 16.15 40.85 6.22
CA THR A 357 17.49 41.00 5.65
C THR A 357 18.06 39.66 5.18
N LEU A 358 17.88 38.59 5.96
CA LEU A 358 18.30 37.24 5.55
C LEU A 358 17.48 36.74 4.36
N TYR A 359 16.19 37.07 4.30
CA TYR A 359 15.34 36.75 3.17
C TYR A 359 15.80 37.47 1.89
N ASP A 360 16.09 38.77 1.97
CA ASP A 360 16.58 39.54 0.84
C ASP A 360 17.95 39.05 0.36
N MET A 361 18.86 38.67 1.27
CA MET A 361 20.12 38.01 0.93
C MET A 361 19.90 36.67 0.21
N HIS A 362 18.94 35.86 0.68
CA HIS A 362 18.56 34.61 0.02
C HIS A 362 18.01 34.88 -1.39
N MET A 363 17.12 35.86 -1.56
CA MET A 363 16.56 36.24 -2.86
C MET A 363 17.63 36.76 -3.83
N LEU A 364 18.57 37.57 -3.32
CA LEU A 364 19.71 38.07 -4.09
C LEU A 364 20.58 36.93 -4.60
N ALA A 365 21.00 36.02 -3.71
CA ALA A 365 21.87 34.90 -4.04
C ALA A 365 21.21 33.89 -4.99
N ARG A 366 19.91 33.62 -4.81
CA ARG A 366 19.19 32.58 -5.55
C ARG A 366 18.68 33.02 -6.90
N TYR A 367 18.25 34.29 -7.04
CA TYR A 367 17.57 34.78 -8.24
C TYR A 367 18.31 35.94 -8.90
N ALA A 368 18.59 37.02 -8.17
CA ALA A 368 19.11 38.24 -8.77
C ALA A 368 20.52 38.07 -9.32
N LEU A 369 21.44 37.45 -8.56
CA LEU A 369 22.82 37.24 -8.98
C LEU A 369 22.93 36.28 -10.18
N PRO A 370 22.31 35.08 -10.18
CA PRO A 370 22.29 34.22 -11.38
C PRO A 370 21.66 34.90 -12.60
N SER A 371 20.62 35.71 -12.41
CA SER A 371 20.01 36.44 -13.53
C SER A 371 20.94 37.50 -14.11
N ALA A 372 21.63 38.26 -13.27
CA ALA A 372 22.62 39.24 -13.70
C ALA A 372 23.75 38.57 -14.51
N ILE A 373 24.25 37.43 -14.04
CA ILE A 373 25.26 36.62 -14.75
C ILE A 373 24.72 36.14 -16.10
N LEU A 374 23.51 35.56 -16.12
CA LEU A 374 22.90 35.07 -17.36
C LEU A 374 22.66 36.18 -18.38
N ASN A 375 22.25 37.38 -17.94
CA ASN A 375 22.07 38.54 -18.81
C ASN A 375 23.40 39.06 -19.36
N ALA A 376 24.46 39.10 -18.53
CA ALA A 376 25.79 39.48 -18.99
C ALA A 376 26.33 38.48 -20.04
N VAL A 377 26.18 37.17 -19.80
CA VAL A 377 26.56 36.13 -20.77
C VAL A 377 25.71 36.22 -22.04
N ALA A 378 24.43 36.57 -21.92
CA ALA A 378 23.53 36.72 -23.06
C ALA A 378 23.92 37.87 -23.99
N LEU A 379 24.60 38.93 -23.52
CA LEU A 379 25.06 40.03 -24.39
C LEU A 379 26.02 39.53 -25.48
N VAL A 380 26.88 38.57 -25.14
CA VAL A 380 27.92 38.01 -26.02
C VAL A 380 27.60 36.57 -26.47
N GLY A 381 26.50 36.00 -25.98
CA GLY A 381 26.13 34.59 -26.14
C GLY A 381 25.28 34.28 -27.37
N THR A 382 25.13 32.98 -27.64
CA THR A 382 24.32 32.42 -28.72
C THR A 382 22.83 32.77 -28.56
N ALA A 383 22.05 32.66 -29.65
CA ALA A 383 20.61 32.87 -29.62
C ALA A 383 19.87 31.95 -28.62
N ALA A 384 20.43 30.78 -28.30
CA ALA A 384 19.90 29.88 -27.28
C ALA A 384 20.15 30.41 -25.85
N GLN A 385 21.34 30.98 -25.58
CA GLN A 385 21.68 31.60 -24.29
C GLN A 385 20.85 32.86 -24.04
N LYS A 386 20.67 33.71 -25.06
CA LYS A 386 19.75 34.87 -25.01
C LYS A 386 18.32 34.47 -24.66
N ARG A 387 17.82 33.40 -25.28
CA ARG A 387 16.49 32.84 -24.98
C ARG A 387 16.38 32.32 -23.55
N LYS A 388 17.38 31.57 -23.06
CA LYS A 388 17.40 31.05 -21.67
C LYS A 388 17.44 32.17 -20.64
N ALA A 389 18.24 33.22 -20.85
CA ALA A 389 18.29 34.38 -19.96
C ALA A 389 16.93 35.10 -19.90
N ALA A 390 16.30 35.36 -21.05
CA ALA A 390 14.98 35.97 -21.11
C ALA A 390 13.89 35.11 -20.45
N GLN A 391 13.95 33.79 -20.60
CA GLN A 391 13.03 32.86 -19.94
C GLN A 391 13.23 32.87 -18.41
N PHE A 392 14.47 32.82 -17.94
CA PHE A 392 14.78 32.87 -16.52
C PHE A 392 14.33 34.19 -15.87
N GLN A 393 14.52 35.31 -16.56
CA GLN A 393 14.03 36.62 -16.10
C GLN A 393 12.50 36.64 -15.96
N LYS A 394 11.77 36.07 -16.92
CA LYS A 394 10.30 35.95 -16.82
C LYS A 394 9.87 35.09 -15.64
N VAL A 395 10.60 34.03 -15.33
CA VAL A 395 10.35 33.18 -14.17
C VAL A 395 10.55 33.95 -12.87
N ILE A 396 11.65 34.70 -12.73
CA ILE A 396 11.92 35.50 -11.53
C ILE A 396 10.83 36.53 -11.29
N VAL A 397 10.40 37.26 -12.33
CA VAL A 397 9.32 38.26 -12.21
C VAL A 397 8.04 37.61 -11.69
N LYS A 398 7.69 36.42 -12.19
CA LYS A 398 6.52 35.67 -11.72
C LYS A 398 6.67 35.18 -10.28
N VAL A 399 7.85 34.69 -9.90
CA VAL A 399 8.14 34.24 -8.54
C VAL A 399 8.03 35.39 -7.55
N ASN A 400 8.65 36.54 -7.84
CA ASN A 400 8.58 37.72 -6.97
C ASN A 400 7.14 38.20 -6.82
N ALA A 401 6.40 38.35 -7.92
CA ALA A 401 5.00 38.74 -7.88
C ALA A 401 4.13 37.78 -7.05
N LEU A 402 4.42 36.48 -7.11
CA LEU A 402 3.74 35.48 -6.29
C LEU A 402 4.11 35.63 -4.81
N VAL A 403 5.39 35.71 -4.47
CA VAL A 403 5.85 35.89 -3.08
C VAL A 403 5.23 37.15 -2.48
N ASP A 404 5.33 38.29 -3.18
CA ASP A 404 4.85 39.59 -2.70
C ASP A 404 3.34 39.55 -2.43
N ALA A 405 2.57 38.89 -3.30
CA ALA A 405 1.13 38.72 -3.15
C ALA A 405 0.73 37.90 -1.91
N PHE A 406 1.61 37.02 -1.41
CA PHE A 406 1.35 36.20 -0.22
C PHE A 406 2.03 36.69 1.05
N ARG A 407 3.01 37.59 0.92
CA ARG A 407 3.86 38.06 2.02
C ARG A 407 3.05 38.51 3.23
N TYR A 408 1.98 39.28 3.01
CA TYR A 408 1.10 39.74 4.09
C TYR A 408 0.48 38.58 4.89
N PHE A 409 0.12 37.49 4.22
CA PHE A 409 -0.53 36.32 4.82
C PHE A 409 0.46 35.34 5.46
N THR A 410 1.73 35.35 5.05
CA THR A 410 2.79 34.48 5.61
C THR A 410 3.52 35.12 6.79
N GLU A 411 3.62 36.45 6.82
CA GLU A 411 4.27 37.20 7.90
C GLU A 411 3.36 37.44 9.11
N ARG A 412 2.04 37.27 8.96
CA ARG A 412 1.03 37.41 10.03
C ARG A 412 0.34 36.07 10.29
N GLU A 413 -0.39 36.00 11.40
CA GLU A 413 -1.21 34.84 11.75
C GLU A 413 -2.59 35.26 12.26
N TRP A 414 -3.60 34.45 11.95
CA TRP A 414 -4.98 34.62 12.39
C TRP A 414 -5.51 33.28 12.89
N GLN A 415 -6.38 33.33 13.89
CA GLN A 415 -7.17 32.19 14.34
C GLN A 415 -8.63 32.50 14.07
N PHE A 416 -9.22 31.82 13.10
CA PHE A 416 -10.59 32.03 12.65
C PHE A 416 -11.55 31.16 13.47
N GLU A 417 -12.54 31.77 14.12
CA GLU A 417 -13.58 31.04 14.85
C GLU A 417 -14.49 30.25 13.89
N PHE A 418 -14.76 28.99 14.22
CA PHE A 418 -15.74 28.14 13.54
C PHE A 418 -16.78 27.68 14.57
N LYS A 419 -17.75 28.53 14.93
CA LYS A 419 -18.71 28.26 16.02
C LYS A 419 -20.17 28.25 15.56
N ASN A 420 -20.56 29.07 14.59
CA ASN A 420 -21.96 29.29 14.21
C ASN A 420 -22.54 28.11 13.42
N LEU A 421 -21.73 27.42 12.62
CA LEU A 421 -22.16 26.22 11.88
C LEU A 421 -22.20 24.95 12.73
N VAL A 422 -21.40 24.88 13.81
CA VAL A 422 -21.31 23.70 14.69
C VAL A 422 -22.67 23.27 15.26
N PRO A 423 -23.48 24.14 15.89
CA PRO A 423 -24.78 23.75 16.42
C PRO A 423 -25.78 23.39 15.30
N VAL A 424 -25.69 24.04 14.14
CA VAL A 424 -26.55 23.70 12.98
C VAL A 424 -26.25 22.29 12.51
N ALA A 425 -24.96 21.96 12.32
CA ALA A 425 -24.50 20.64 11.91
C ALA A 425 -24.92 19.54 12.90
N ALA A 426 -24.77 19.80 14.20
CA ALA A 426 -25.18 18.88 15.26
C ALA A 426 -26.70 18.64 15.31
N SER A 427 -27.50 19.57 14.78
CA SER A 427 -28.96 19.48 14.73
C SER A 427 -29.52 18.81 13.47
N LEU A 428 -28.66 18.47 12.49
CA LEU A 428 -29.04 17.72 11.29
C LEU A 428 -29.41 16.27 11.65
N PRO A 429 -30.24 15.59 10.84
CA PRO A 429 -30.45 14.14 10.96
C PRO A 429 -29.11 13.36 10.89
N PRO A 430 -28.95 12.23 11.60
CA PRO A 430 -27.69 11.47 11.62
C PRO A 430 -27.20 11.03 10.23
N GLU A 431 -28.11 10.78 9.29
CA GLU A 431 -27.78 10.44 7.91
C GLU A 431 -27.17 11.64 7.17
N GLU A 432 -27.76 12.83 7.35
CA GLU A 432 -27.24 14.07 6.79
C GLU A 432 -25.92 14.50 7.43
N GLN A 433 -25.71 14.23 8.73
CA GLN A 433 -24.42 14.51 9.39
C GLN A 433 -23.26 13.73 8.76
N ARG A 434 -23.51 12.49 8.30
CA ARG A 434 -22.50 11.67 7.60
C ARG A 434 -22.24 12.19 6.19
N VAL A 435 -23.27 12.70 5.51
CA VAL A 435 -23.17 13.19 4.12
C VAL A 435 -22.58 14.60 4.07
N PHE A 436 -23.06 15.51 4.92
CA PHE A 436 -22.66 16.93 5.01
C PHE A 436 -21.80 17.16 6.26
N TRP A 437 -20.78 16.33 6.42
CA TRP A 437 -19.88 16.36 7.58
C TRP A 437 -19.14 17.69 7.68
N LEU A 438 -18.92 18.13 8.92
CA LEU A 438 -18.14 19.34 9.27
C LEU A 438 -17.11 19.09 10.39
N ASP A 439 -16.85 17.82 10.74
CA ASP A 439 -15.76 17.47 11.64
C ASP A 439 -14.49 17.18 10.84
N ILE A 440 -13.42 17.92 11.16
CA ILE A 440 -12.09 17.81 10.55
C ILE A 440 -11.04 17.30 11.53
N SER A 441 -11.43 16.87 12.73
CA SER A 441 -10.51 16.47 13.81
C SER A 441 -9.64 15.28 13.39
N GLU A 442 -10.16 14.38 12.56
CA GLU A 442 -9.46 13.20 12.04
C GLU A 442 -8.54 13.47 10.84
N LEU A 443 -8.56 14.69 10.27
CA LEU A 443 -7.77 15.04 9.09
C LEU A 443 -6.26 14.86 9.32
N ASP A 444 -5.63 13.91 8.64
CA ASP A 444 -4.16 13.77 8.64
C ASP A 444 -3.55 14.77 7.66
N TYR A 445 -2.91 15.82 8.17
CA TYR A 445 -2.31 16.86 7.34
C TYR A 445 -1.21 16.36 6.41
N THR A 446 -0.43 15.36 6.82
CA THR A 446 0.62 14.82 5.97
C THR A 446 0.00 14.11 4.78
N GLN A 447 -1.01 13.26 5.01
CA GLN A 447 -1.72 12.58 3.94
C GLN A 447 -2.46 13.55 3.03
N PHE A 448 -3.20 14.50 3.61
CA PHE A 448 -3.92 15.53 2.87
C PHE A 448 -2.99 16.32 1.95
N MET A 449 -1.82 16.73 2.44
CA MET A 449 -0.82 17.45 1.65
C MET A 449 -0.23 16.63 0.52
N ARG A 450 -0.05 15.31 0.71
CA ARG A 450 0.37 14.40 -0.35
C ARG A 450 -0.70 14.27 -1.43
N SER A 451 -1.96 14.01 -1.04
CA SER A 451 -3.09 13.95 -1.98
C SER A 451 -3.28 15.27 -2.72
N PHE A 452 -3.14 16.41 -2.04
CA PHE A 452 -3.22 17.71 -2.69
C PHE A 452 -2.07 17.93 -3.68
N SER A 453 -0.83 17.59 -3.30
CA SER A 453 0.33 17.67 -4.20
C SER A 453 0.20 16.74 -5.41
N TYR A 454 -0.36 15.55 -5.20
CA TYR A 454 -0.71 14.62 -6.26
C TYR A 454 -1.70 15.24 -7.25
N GLY A 455 -2.78 15.84 -6.73
CA GLY A 455 -3.76 16.54 -7.55
C GLY A 455 -3.18 17.70 -8.34
N LEU A 456 -2.27 18.47 -7.73
CA LEU A 456 -1.55 19.55 -8.41
C LEU A 456 -0.71 19.04 -9.59
N ILE A 457 -0.10 17.86 -9.49
CA ILE A 457 0.63 17.27 -10.62
C ILE A 457 -0.35 16.71 -11.66
N ARG A 458 -1.35 15.94 -11.23
CA ARG A 458 -2.25 15.22 -12.14
C ARG A 458 -3.20 16.14 -12.90
N PHE A 459 -3.93 16.99 -12.20
CA PHE A 459 -5.03 17.75 -12.79
C PHE A 459 -4.60 19.15 -13.23
N VAL A 460 -3.64 19.74 -12.51
CA VAL A 460 -3.15 21.10 -12.78
C VAL A 460 -1.97 21.08 -13.74
N LEU A 461 -0.92 20.29 -13.49
CA LEU A 461 0.21 20.13 -14.43
C LEU A 461 -0.11 19.15 -15.57
N LYS A 462 -1.25 18.44 -15.50
CA LYS A 462 -1.70 17.49 -16.51
C LYS A 462 -0.69 16.38 -16.79
N GLU A 463 0.01 15.93 -15.75
CA GLU A 463 0.94 14.82 -15.84
C GLU A 463 0.28 13.53 -15.34
N ASP A 464 0.42 12.44 -16.10
CA ASP A 464 -0.06 11.13 -15.67
C ASP A 464 0.77 10.63 -14.47
N LEU A 465 0.13 10.66 -13.30
CA LEU A 465 0.55 9.93 -12.12
C LEU A 465 -0.44 8.80 -11.86
N ILE A 466 0.05 7.69 -11.33
CA ILE A 466 -0.76 6.52 -10.95
C ILE A 466 -1.91 6.99 -10.07
N ASP A 467 -3.15 6.56 -10.33
CA ASP A 467 -4.26 6.79 -9.40
C ASP A 467 -3.83 6.32 -8.00
N LEU A 468 -3.76 7.26 -7.05
CA LEU A 468 -3.66 6.94 -5.64
C LEU A 468 -4.96 6.20 -5.30
N GLY A 469 -4.99 4.89 -5.55
CA GLY A 469 -6.09 4.04 -5.11
C GLY A 469 -6.36 4.38 -3.65
N ASN A 470 -7.64 4.51 -3.31
CA ASN A 470 -8.16 5.01 -2.03
C ASN A 470 -7.07 5.11 -0.93
N PRO A 471 -6.52 6.32 -0.66
CA PRO A 471 -5.44 6.55 0.31
C PRO A 471 -5.76 6.04 1.73
N LEU A 472 -7.02 5.67 1.99
CA LEU A 472 -7.43 5.06 3.25
C LEU A 472 -6.80 3.68 3.52
N VAL A 473 -6.10 3.06 2.56
CA VAL A 473 -5.49 1.74 2.77
C VAL A 473 -4.04 1.86 3.26
N THR A 474 -3.91 1.88 4.59
CA THR A 474 -2.69 1.67 5.40
C THR A 474 -1.60 2.75 5.39
N LYS A 475 -1.52 3.52 6.50
CA LYS A 475 -0.33 4.29 6.89
C LYS A 475 0.89 3.36 6.93
N THR A 476 1.77 3.51 5.96
CA THR A 476 3.02 2.75 5.89
C THR A 476 4.18 3.67 6.26
N VAL A 477 4.94 3.31 7.28
CA VAL A 477 6.04 4.12 7.82
C VAL A 477 7.37 3.57 7.34
N CYS A 478 8.24 4.44 6.81
CA CYS A 478 9.62 4.08 6.48
C CYS A 478 10.47 4.05 7.76
N LEU A 479 10.85 2.86 8.21
CA LEU A 479 11.51 2.61 9.49
C LEU A 479 12.84 3.34 9.71
N HIS A 480 13.55 3.72 8.64
CA HIS A 480 14.88 4.33 8.77
C HIS A 480 14.93 5.83 8.51
N GLU A 481 13.80 6.45 8.16
CA GLU A 481 13.63 7.90 7.97
C GLU A 481 13.04 8.61 9.21
N THR A 482 12.49 7.88 10.17
CA THR A 482 11.68 8.37 11.30
C THR A 482 12.41 9.06 12.47
N THR A 483 13.51 9.79 12.24
CA THR A 483 14.11 10.58 13.36
C THR A 483 14.54 11.97 12.93
N ALA A 484 13.97 12.98 13.60
CA ALA A 484 14.48 14.35 13.62
C ALA A 484 15.94 14.38 14.12
N PRO A 485 16.78 15.30 13.62
CA PRO A 485 18.15 15.45 14.11
C PRO A 485 18.17 16.00 15.54
N GLU A 486 18.81 15.28 16.47
CA GLU A 486 19.01 15.74 17.85
C GLU A 486 20.20 16.72 17.95
N PRO A 487 20.07 17.85 18.67
CA PRO A 487 21.17 18.79 18.89
C PRO A 487 22.24 18.22 19.84
N GLY A 488 23.52 18.23 19.42
CA GLY A 488 24.66 17.83 20.27
C GLY A 488 25.93 17.44 19.51
N ILE A 489 27.09 17.45 20.18
CA ILE A 489 28.38 17.02 19.60
C ILE A 489 28.43 15.48 19.48
N LEU A 490 27.93 14.77 20.49
CA LEU A 490 27.83 13.30 20.49
C LEU A 490 26.85 12.75 19.45
N SER A 491 25.76 13.48 19.14
CA SER A 491 24.81 13.11 18.08
C SER A 491 25.35 13.38 16.67
N ARG A 492 26.30 14.33 16.52
CA ARG A 492 27.05 14.57 15.26
C ARG A 492 28.09 13.48 14.98
N ILE A 493 28.72 12.93 16.02
CA ILE A 493 29.78 11.91 15.90
C ILE A 493 29.19 10.48 15.86
N MET A 494 28.15 10.20 16.64
CA MET A 494 27.48 8.90 16.69
C MET A 494 25.95 9.04 16.65
N PRO A 495 25.37 9.39 15.48
CA PRO A 495 23.92 9.48 15.31
C PRO A 495 23.27 8.12 15.60
N GLY A 496 22.48 8.04 16.69
CA GLY A 496 21.69 6.86 17.07
C GLY A 496 21.95 6.28 18.47
N VAL A 497 23.04 6.64 19.15
CA VAL A 497 23.35 6.11 20.50
C VAL A 497 22.47 6.75 21.60
N ALA A 498 22.16 8.04 21.48
CA ALA A 498 21.23 8.72 22.39
C ALA A 498 19.80 8.20 22.23
N TRP A 499 19.32 8.12 20.98
CA TRP A 499 18.05 7.48 20.61
C TRP A 499 17.94 6.04 21.14
N SER A 500 18.99 5.23 21.00
CA SER A 500 18.96 3.83 21.44
C SER A 500 18.94 3.72 22.98
N ARG A 501 19.69 4.56 23.70
CA ARG A 501 19.60 4.65 25.18
C ARG A 501 18.22 5.07 25.66
N GLN A 502 17.56 6.00 24.97
CA GLN A 502 16.19 6.41 25.28
C GLN A 502 15.19 5.28 25.03
N GLN A 503 15.37 4.50 23.95
CA GLN A 503 14.54 3.33 23.66
C GLN A 503 14.70 2.23 24.72
N ILE A 504 15.92 1.92 25.18
CA ILE A 504 16.13 0.96 26.28
C ILE A 504 15.39 1.40 27.56
N ARG A 505 15.49 2.68 27.93
CA ARG A 505 14.80 3.21 29.11
C ARG A 505 13.28 3.08 29.00
N ARG A 506 12.73 3.11 27.79
CA ARG A 506 11.30 2.93 27.51
C ARG A 506 10.90 1.45 27.39
N ASN A 507 11.83 0.59 26.99
CA ASN A 507 11.60 -0.82 26.76
C ASN A 507 12.07 -1.65 27.97
N GLY A 508 11.22 -1.76 28.99
CA GLY A 508 11.47 -2.59 30.17
C GLY A 508 11.54 -4.11 29.90
N SER A 509 11.27 -4.55 28.66
CA SER A 509 11.25 -5.97 28.24
C SER A 509 12.63 -6.52 27.84
N VAL A 510 13.67 -5.69 27.77
CA VAL A 510 15.00 -6.11 27.29
C VAL A 510 15.74 -6.99 28.30
N ASP A 511 15.34 -6.92 29.58
CA ASP A 511 15.86 -7.78 30.64
C ASP A 511 15.22 -9.18 30.58
N GLY A 512 16.04 -10.21 30.72
CA GLY A 512 15.63 -11.61 30.63
C GLY A 512 16.36 -12.49 31.65
N PRO A 513 15.87 -13.72 31.90
CA PRO A 513 16.53 -14.66 32.80
C PRO A 513 17.97 -14.94 32.38
N THR A 514 18.87 -15.00 33.36
CA THR A 514 20.25 -15.43 33.11
C THR A 514 20.30 -16.92 32.80
N LEU A 515 21.37 -17.36 32.14
CA LEU A 515 21.59 -18.78 31.83
C LEU A 515 21.45 -19.67 33.09
N GLY A 516 22.02 -19.23 34.21
CA GLY A 516 21.97 -19.97 35.48
C GLY A 516 20.55 -20.06 36.06
N GLN A 517 19.80 -18.95 36.05
CA GLN A 517 18.41 -18.92 36.53
C GLN A 517 17.51 -19.85 35.70
N MET A 518 17.61 -19.78 34.37
CA MET A 518 16.81 -20.62 33.48
C MET A 518 17.16 -22.10 33.62
N LYS A 519 18.45 -22.43 33.65
CA LYS A 519 18.94 -23.81 33.83
C LYS A 519 18.45 -24.40 35.14
N ALA A 520 18.53 -23.65 36.24
CA ALA A 520 18.02 -24.08 37.54
C ALA A 520 16.51 -24.31 37.51
N SER A 521 15.73 -23.42 36.89
CA SER A 521 14.27 -23.55 36.79
C SER A 521 13.84 -24.77 35.98
N VAL A 522 14.46 -25.01 34.82
CA VAL A 522 14.14 -26.17 33.96
C VAL A 522 14.51 -27.49 34.64
N LEU A 523 15.70 -27.57 35.25
CA LEU A 523 16.14 -28.79 35.94
C LEU A 523 15.35 -29.07 37.21
N ALA A 524 14.87 -28.04 37.93
CA ALA A 524 14.02 -28.20 39.11
C ALA A 524 12.59 -28.66 38.79
N SER A 525 12.19 -28.68 37.51
CA SER A 525 10.85 -29.07 37.10
C SER A 525 10.53 -30.52 37.47
N PRO A 526 9.41 -30.80 38.16
CA PRO A 526 9.01 -32.17 38.52
C PRO A 526 8.92 -33.11 37.32
N ARG A 527 8.50 -32.59 36.16
CA ARG A 527 8.39 -33.35 34.91
C ARG A 527 9.76 -33.82 34.41
N ILE A 528 10.79 -32.98 34.52
CA ILE A 528 12.15 -33.33 34.11
C ILE A 528 12.78 -34.30 35.11
N GLN A 529 12.56 -34.09 36.41
CA GLN A 529 13.03 -34.98 37.47
C GLN A 529 12.51 -36.43 37.29
N ASP A 530 11.22 -36.60 36.96
CA ASP A 530 10.62 -37.91 36.68
C ASP A 530 11.22 -38.59 35.43
N ILE A 531 11.49 -37.83 34.36
CA ILE A 531 12.12 -38.36 33.14
C ILE A 531 13.55 -38.81 33.40
N LEU A 532 14.32 -38.02 34.15
CA LEU A 532 15.70 -38.36 34.54
C LEU A 532 15.72 -39.63 35.40
N ALA A 533 14.82 -39.73 36.40
CA ALA A 533 14.67 -40.93 37.21
C ALA A 533 14.39 -42.17 36.35
N LYS A 534 13.47 -42.08 35.38
CA LYS A 534 13.16 -43.16 34.44
C LYS A 534 14.34 -43.55 33.53
N GLN A 535 15.23 -42.63 33.19
CA GLN A 535 16.44 -42.96 32.42
C GLN A 535 17.47 -43.72 33.24
N VAL A 536 17.62 -43.37 34.53
CA VAL A 536 18.47 -44.09 35.48
C VAL A 536 17.90 -45.49 35.75
N GLU A 537 16.58 -45.62 35.95
CA GLU A 537 15.91 -46.93 36.12
C GLU A 537 16.09 -47.84 34.90
N ARG A 538 16.11 -47.27 33.69
CA ARG A 538 16.33 -47.99 32.43
C ARG A 538 17.81 -48.27 32.12
N GLN A 539 18.72 -47.97 33.05
CA GLN A 539 20.18 -48.09 32.88
C GLN A 539 20.73 -47.34 31.65
N GLN A 540 20.03 -46.30 31.18
CA GLN A 540 20.54 -45.44 30.11
C GLN A 540 21.62 -44.48 30.61
N GLU A 541 21.60 -44.17 31.91
CA GLU A 541 22.58 -43.36 32.64
C GLU A 541 23.01 -44.08 33.93
N ARG A 542 24.24 -43.82 34.41
CA ARG A 542 24.84 -44.56 35.55
C ARG A 542 24.34 -44.07 36.91
N SER A 543 24.03 -42.78 37.03
CA SER A 543 23.56 -42.16 38.26
C SER A 543 22.65 -40.96 37.96
N MET A 544 21.89 -40.51 38.97
CA MET A 544 21.08 -39.29 38.84
C MET A 544 21.96 -38.05 38.61
N GLU A 545 23.17 -38.04 39.17
CA GLU A 545 24.12 -36.95 38.98
C GLU A 545 24.61 -36.88 37.52
N ASP A 546 24.95 -38.02 36.92
CA ASP A 546 25.34 -38.11 35.51
C ASP A 546 24.19 -37.66 34.59
N ALA A 547 22.96 -38.11 34.88
CA ALA A 547 21.78 -37.71 34.11
C ALA A 547 21.50 -36.19 34.21
N MET A 548 21.67 -35.60 35.39
CA MET A 548 21.54 -34.15 35.60
C MET A 548 22.66 -33.36 34.89
N GLN A 549 23.91 -33.84 34.93
CA GLN A 549 25.02 -33.23 34.20
C GLN A 549 24.83 -33.31 32.68
N HIS A 550 24.34 -34.44 32.18
CA HIS A 550 24.01 -34.60 30.77
C HIS A 550 22.90 -33.62 30.35
N ALA A 551 21.78 -33.54 31.09
CA ALA A 551 20.71 -32.57 30.84
C ALA A 551 21.20 -31.11 30.91
N ALA A 552 22.05 -30.79 31.89
CA ALA A 552 22.70 -29.50 32.04
C ALA A 552 23.54 -29.11 30.81
N SER A 553 24.31 -30.05 30.25
CA SER A 553 25.12 -29.81 29.05
C SER A 553 24.25 -29.54 27.81
N MET A 554 23.11 -30.22 27.68
CA MET A 554 22.14 -29.96 26.60
C MET A 554 21.52 -28.57 26.72
N LEU A 555 21.15 -28.15 27.94
CA LEU A 555 20.59 -26.83 28.21
C LEU A 555 21.60 -25.70 27.96
N GLU A 556 22.87 -25.91 28.28
CA GLU A 556 23.93 -24.95 27.96
C GLU A 556 24.06 -24.70 26.47
N VAL A 557 23.88 -25.72 25.62
CA VAL A 557 23.84 -25.52 24.17
C VAL A 557 22.54 -24.84 23.73
N MET A 558 21.41 -25.11 24.39
CA MET A 558 20.10 -24.62 23.98
C MET A 558 19.81 -23.16 24.36
N ILE A 559 20.01 -22.78 25.64
CA ILE A 559 19.42 -21.56 26.23
C ILE A 559 20.04 -20.27 25.67
N GLY A 560 19.20 -19.31 25.32
CA GLY A 560 19.58 -17.93 25.00
C GLY A 560 19.53 -17.01 26.22
N GLU A 561 20.32 -15.95 26.23
CA GLU A 561 20.34 -14.91 27.28
C GLU A 561 20.12 -13.53 26.62
N THR A 562 19.52 -12.55 27.31
CA THR A 562 19.41 -11.19 26.78
C THR A 562 20.29 -10.23 27.57
N LYS A 563 21.14 -9.48 26.86
CA LYS A 563 21.93 -8.39 27.44
C LYS A 563 21.51 -7.07 26.79
N PRO A 564 21.02 -6.07 27.54
CA PRO A 564 20.56 -4.81 26.97
C PRO A 564 21.62 -4.08 26.13
N SER A 565 22.89 -4.12 26.55
CA SER A 565 24.00 -3.53 25.80
C SER A 565 24.20 -4.18 24.42
N VAL A 566 24.04 -5.51 24.33
CA VAL A 566 24.19 -6.28 23.09
C VAL A 566 23.03 -5.98 22.14
N ILE A 567 21.78 -6.04 22.62
CA ILE A 567 20.58 -5.74 21.83
C ILE A 567 20.65 -4.32 21.25
N THR A 568 21.12 -3.37 22.05
CA THR A 568 21.31 -1.97 21.64
C THR A 568 22.38 -1.83 20.57
N GLY A 569 23.55 -2.46 20.77
CA GLY A 569 24.63 -2.46 19.79
C GLY A 569 24.18 -3.08 18.45
N MET A 570 23.40 -4.16 18.53
CA MET A 570 22.78 -4.80 17.37
C MET A 570 21.78 -3.87 16.69
N ALA A 571 20.87 -3.22 17.40
CA ALA A 571 19.89 -2.30 16.80
C ALA A 571 20.56 -1.14 16.04
N VAL A 572 21.63 -0.56 16.60
CA VAL A 572 22.42 0.49 15.91
C VAL A 572 23.11 -0.06 14.66
N THR A 573 23.66 -1.27 14.74
CA THR A 573 24.34 -1.93 13.61
C THR A 573 23.36 -2.31 12.51
N ILE A 574 22.24 -2.92 12.86
CA ILE A 574 21.15 -3.29 11.95
C ILE A 574 20.63 -2.03 11.25
N ARG A 575 20.38 -0.93 11.96
CA ARG A 575 19.95 0.34 11.33
C ARG A 575 20.92 0.80 10.23
N ARG A 576 22.23 0.75 10.49
CA ARG A 576 23.26 1.13 9.50
C ARG A 576 23.28 0.16 8.31
N LEU A 577 23.11 -1.12 8.58
CA LEU A 577 23.04 -2.16 7.55
C LEU A 577 21.82 -1.96 6.65
N LEU A 578 20.63 -1.76 7.24
CA LEU A 578 19.39 -1.56 6.50
C LEU A 578 19.44 -0.34 5.58
N LYS A 579 19.99 0.79 6.04
CA LYS A 579 20.20 2.00 5.22
C LYS A 579 21.15 1.80 4.03
N ARG A 580 22.05 0.81 4.13
CA ARG A 580 23.01 0.49 3.05
C ARG A 580 22.41 -0.50 2.05
N LEU A 581 21.72 -1.54 2.54
CA LEU A 581 21.18 -2.62 1.70
C LEU A 581 19.88 -2.23 0.99
N TYR A 582 19.00 -1.50 1.68
CA TYR A 582 17.64 -1.23 1.24
C TYR A 582 17.34 0.26 1.10
N SER A 583 16.59 0.60 0.06
CA SER A 583 16.11 1.97 -0.19
C SER A 583 15.08 2.40 0.87
N SER A 584 14.13 1.52 1.21
CA SER A 584 13.11 1.73 2.25
C SER A 584 12.72 0.40 2.91
N VAL A 585 12.49 0.41 4.23
CA VAL A 585 11.85 -0.70 4.96
C VAL A 585 10.50 -0.19 5.46
N LEU A 586 9.43 -0.78 4.93
CA LEU A 586 8.07 -0.28 5.03
C LEU A 586 7.28 -1.17 6.00
N VAL A 587 6.68 -0.56 7.03
CA VAL A 587 5.86 -1.26 8.04
C VAL A 587 4.47 -0.66 8.11
N ASN A 588 3.43 -1.49 8.17
CA ASN A 588 2.06 -1.02 8.39
C ASN A 588 1.87 -0.54 9.83
N GLN A 589 1.47 0.73 9.99
CA GLN A 589 1.28 1.33 11.32
C GLN A 589 0.11 0.69 12.06
N GLU A 590 -0.97 0.36 11.34
CA GLU A 590 -2.17 -0.31 11.88
C GLU A 590 -1.83 -1.59 12.66
N GLY A 591 -0.96 -2.44 12.13
CA GLY A 591 -0.55 -3.67 12.81
C GLY A 591 0.28 -3.42 14.06
N VAL A 592 1.16 -2.41 14.04
CA VAL A 592 1.93 -1.99 15.23
C VAL A 592 0.98 -1.48 16.32
N ASP A 593 0.02 -0.65 15.95
CA ASP A 593 -0.94 -0.08 16.88
C ASP A 593 -1.87 -1.15 17.45
N GLY A 594 -2.31 -2.12 16.63
CA GLY A 594 -3.08 -3.28 17.07
C GLY A 594 -2.34 -4.14 18.11
N VAL A 595 -1.04 -4.39 17.91
CA VAL A 595 -0.21 -5.08 18.92
C VAL A 595 -0.13 -4.26 20.23
N LYS A 596 0.10 -2.95 20.15
CA LYS A 596 0.18 -2.08 21.33
C LYS A 596 -1.13 -2.01 22.10
N GLN A 597 -2.25 -1.94 21.38
CA GLN A 597 -3.58 -1.93 21.97
C GLN A 597 -3.87 -3.25 22.69
N ALA A 598 -3.53 -4.39 22.07
CA ALA A 598 -3.71 -5.71 22.66
C ALA A 598 -2.84 -5.93 23.92
N LEU A 599 -1.65 -5.35 23.97
CA LEU A 599 -0.80 -5.35 25.17
C LEU A 599 -1.37 -4.49 26.30
N SER A 600 -1.89 -3.30 25.95
CA SER A 600 -2.40 -2.33 26.93
C SER A 600 -3.69 -2.79 27.60
N SER A 601 -4.58 -3.48 26.86
CA SER A 601 -5.86 -3.97 27.39
C SER A 601 -5.71 -5.16 28.34
N ARG A 602 -4.59 -5.89 28.29
CA ARG A 602 -4.37 -7.13 29.05
C ARG A 602 -3.23 -7.02 30.09
N ALA A 603 -3.01 -5.80 30.61
CA ALA A 603 -2.04 -5.46 31.67
C ALA A 603 -0.57 -5.83 31.41
N GLY A 604 -0.17 -6.08 30.16
CA GLY A 604 1.23 -6.35 29.79
C GLY A 604 1.83 -7.69 30.28
N GLU A 605 1.04 -8.57 30.90
CA GLU A 605 1.52 -9.86 31.46
C GLU A 605 1.48 -11.03 30.47
N ILE A 606 0.98 -10.83 29.25
CA ILE A 606 0.75 -11.91 28.28
C ILE A 606 1.91 -12.01 27.28
N PRO A 607 2.52 -13.19 27.10
CA PRO A 607 3.60 -13.38 26.13
C PRO A 607 3.11 -13.22 24.68
N LEU A 608 3.93 -12.59 23.85
CA LEU A 608 3.70 -12.51 22.40
C LEU A 608 4.46 -13.62 21.68
N ILE A 609 3.79 -14.23 20.71
CA ILE A 609 4.32 -15.28 19.85
C ILE A 609 4.42 -14.72 18.44
N TYR A 610 5.58 -14.19 18.07
CA TYR A 610 5.79 -13.65 16.74
C TYR A 610 6.01 -14.79 15.75
N VAL A 611 5.17 -14.83 14.72
CA VAL A 611 5.22 -15.85 13.68
C VAL A 611 5.45 -15.18 12.33
N PRO A 612 6.72 -14.89 11.97
CA PRO A 612 7.05 -14.34 10.67
C PRO A 612 7.07 -15.38 9.55
N THR A 613 6.85 -14.94 8.31
CA THR A 613 7.25 -15.71 7.10
C THR A 613 8.76 -15.79 6.99
N HIS A 614 9.30 -16.88 6.46
CA HIS A 614 10.73 -17.09 6.31
C HIS A 614 11.16 -17.01 4.83
N ARG A 615 11.81 -15.92 4.46
CA ARG A 615 12.26 -15.57 3.11
C ARG A 615 13.77 -15.30 3.04
N SER A 616 14.37 -14.69 4.07
CA SER A 616 15.78 -14.29 4.08
C SER A 616 16.42 -14.44 5.47
N TYR A 617 17.76 -14.50 5.52
CA TYR A 617 18.51 -14.37 6.78
C TYR A 617 18.31 -13.00 7.44
N MET A 618 17.74 -12.01 6.75
CA MET A 618 17.41 -10.71 7.33
C MET A 618 16.14 -10.72 8.20
N ASP A 619 15.29 -11.74 8.10
CA ASP A 619 13.94 -11.72 8.69
C ASP A 619 13.95 -11.56 10.22
N PHE A 620 14.70 -12.40 10.93
CA PHE A 620 14.78 -12.34 12.40
C PHE A 620 15.40 -11.03 12.90
N LEU A 621 16.35 -10.48 12.14
CA LEU A 621 16.97 -9.18 12.45
C LEU A 621 15.96 -8.04 12.28
N LEU A 622 15.12 -8.10 11.24
CA LEU A 622 14.08 -7.11 10.97
C LEU A 622 12.99 -7.14 12.04
N VAL A 623 12.47 -8.32 12.39
CA VAL A 623 11.44 -8.47 13.44
C VAL A 623 11.95 -7.96 14.78
N SER A 624 13.17 -8.36 15.18
CA SER A 624 13.81 -7.87 16.41
C SER A 624 14.01 -6.36 16.40
N TYR A 625 14.45 -5.79 15.28
CA TYR A 625 14.67 -4.35 15.13
C TYR A 625 13.34 -3.57 15.17
N ILE A 626 12.28 -4.07 14.56
CA ILE A 626 10.93 -3.49 14.62
C ILE A 626 10.44 -3.44 16.07
N CYS A 627 10.56 -4.56 16.79
CA CYS A 627 10.15 -4.62 18.18
C CYS A 627 10.92 -3.59 19.03
N PHE A 628 12.22 -3.46 18.79
CA PHE A 628 13.05 -2.46 19.46
C PHE A 628 12.64 -1.02 19.12
N VAL A 629 12.40 -0.69 17.84
CA VAL A 629 12.06 0.66 17.38
C VAL A 629 10.68 1.11 17.89
N TYR A 630 9.69 0.22 17.84
CA TYR A 630 8.30 0.54 18.21
C TYR A 630 7.97 0.31 19.69
N ASN A 631 8.97 -0.06 20.51
CA ASN A 631 8.80 -0.36 21.93
C ASN A 631 7.85 -1.54 22.19
N LEU A 632 8.00 -2.60 21.40
CA LEU A 632 7.35 -3.89 21.61
C LEU A 632 8.31 -4.85 22.34
N PRO A 633 7.79 -5.90 23.02
CA PRO A 633 8.61 -6.93 23.63
C PRO A 633 9.55 -7.59 22.61
N VAL A 634 10.86 -7.56 22.88
CA VAL A 634 11.87 -8.17 22.00
C VAL A 634 11.84 -9.70 22.19
N PRO A 635 11.77 -10.50 21.11
CA PRO A 635 11.59 -11.94 21.24
C PRO A 635 12.87 -12.74 21.54
N TYR A 636 12.67 -13.89 22.18
CA TYR A 636 13.61 -15.01 22.15
C TYR A 636 13.44 -15.79 20.84
N ILE A 637 14.53 -15.98 20.09
CA ILE A 637 14.47 -16.45 18.70
C ILE A 637 14.88 -17.91 18.61
N ALA A 638 14.03 -18.76 18.03
CA ALA A 638 14.37 -20.14 17.74
C ALA A 638 15.35 -20.23 16.55
N ALA A 639 16.62 -20.58 16.82
CA ALA A 639 17.68 -20.66 15.82
C ALA A 639 18.16 -22.11 15.61
N GLY A 640 18.52 -22.46 14.37
CA GLY A 640 19.15 -23.75 14.08
C GLY A 640 20.64 -23.78 14.46
N ASN A 641 21.20 -24.97 14.70
CA ASN A 641 22.62 -25.12 15.05
C ASN A 641 23.62 -24.66 13.97
N ASP A 642 23.17 -24.32 12.77
CA ASP A 642 24.00 -23.85 11.65
C ASP A 642 24.73 -22.51 11.94
N PHE A 643 24.36 -21.81 13.01
CA PHE A 643 24.95 -20.54 13.43
C PHE A 643 26.08 -20.67 14.48
N LEU A 644 26.35 -21.88 14.96
CA LEU A 644 27.32 -22.12 16.05
C LEU A 644 28.78 -22.09 15.58
N ASP A 645 29.04 -22.19 14.28
CA ASP A 645 30.39 -22.36 13.71
C ASP A 645 31.28 -21.11 13.81
N VAL A 646 30.73 -19.94 14.12
CA VAL A 646 31.48 -18.67 14.26
C VAL A 646 31.32 -18.14 15.68
N ALA A 647 32.37 -18.27 16.50
CA ALA A 647 32.33 -17.97 17.94
C ALA A 647 31.80 -16.57 18.28
N VAL A 648 32.21 -15.54 17.55
CA VAL A 648 31.75 -14.15 17.77
C VAL A 648 30.27 -13.98 17.46
N VAL A 649 29.79 -14.61 16.37
CA VAL A 649 28.38 -14.52 15.96
C VAL A 649 27.49 -15.32 16.91
N ASN A 650 27.94 -16.52 17.30
CA ASN A 650 27.28 -17.34 18.31
C ASN A 650 27.15 -16.56 19.63
N TRP A 651 28.22 -15.95 20.11
CA TRP A 651 28.19 -15.11 21.32
C TRP A 651 27.19 -13.95 21.20
N LEU A 652 27.19 -13.24 20.06
CA LEU A 652 26.29 -12.11 19.82
C LEU A 652 24.82 -12.54 19.82
N PHE A 653 24.47 -13.56 19.04
CA PHE A 653 23.09 -14.06 18.92
C PHE A 653 22.60 -14.68 20.21
N ARG A 654 23.45 -15.44 20.91
CA ARG A 654 23.10 -16.01 22.21
C ARG A 654 22.75 -14.93 23.22
N HIS A 655 23.49 -13.82 23.26
CA HIS A 655 23.23 -12.69 24.16
C HIS A 655 22.20 -11.68 23.64
N SER A 656 21.64 -11.92 22.45
CA SER A 656 20.50 -11.17 21.91
C SER A 656 19.17 -11.94 22.06
N GLY A 657 19.16 -13.06 22.79
CA GLY A 657 17.96 -13.89 23.01
C GLY A 657 17.78 -15.07 22.04
N ALA A 658 18.74 -15.39 21.16
CA ALA A 658 18.63 -16.57 20.31
C ALA A 658 18.91 -17.86 21.11
N PHE A 659 18.02 -18.84 20.99
CA PHE A 659 18.18 -20.17 21.57
C PHE A 659 18.28 -21.23 20.45
N PHE A 660 19.14 -22.23 20.66
CA PHE A 660 19.56 -23.15 19.59
C PHE A 660 18.86 -24.50 19.67
N ILE A 661 18.28 -24.92 18.55
CA ILE A 661 17.56 -26.19 18.42
C ILE A 661 18.20 -27.13 17.38
N ARG A 662 18.16 -28.43 17.69
CA ARG A 662 18.53 -29.50 16.75
C ARG A 662 17.50 -29.60 15.61
N ARG A 663 17.92 -30.06 14.43
CA ARG A 663 17.03 -30.24 13.26
C ARG A 663 16.00 -31.37 13.43
N SER A 664 16.28 -32.34 14.30
CA SER A 664 15.39 -33.48 14.59
C SER A 664 15.47 -33.83 16.05
N PHE A 665 14.32 -34.17 16.64
CA PHE A 665 14.18 -34.67 18.02
C PHE A 665 13.89 -36.18 18.05
N ALA A 666 13.95 -36.86 16.90
CA ALA A 666 13.58 -38.26 16.78
C ALA A 666 14.50 -39.16 17.61
N GLY A 667 13.92 -39.94 18.51
CA GLY A 667 14.64 -40.89 19.38
C GLY A 667 15.21 -40.31 20.67
N ASP A 668 15.22 -38.99 20.86
CA ASP A 668 15.78 -38.32 22.06
C ASP A 668 14.67 -37.71 22.93
N VAL A 669 14.12 -38.54 23.82
CA VAL A 669 13.00 -38.18 24.70
C VAL A 669 13.40 -37.09 25.71
N LEU A 670 14.63 -37.15 26.23
CA LEU A 670 15.14 -36.17 27.19
C LEU A 670 15.26 -34.79 26.55
N TYR A 671 15.90 -34.69 25.38
CA TYR A 671 16.05 -33.41 24.68
C TYR A 671 14.70 -32.77 24.37
N LYS A 672 13.72 -33.55 23.90
CA LYS A 672 12.36 -33.06 23.64
C LYS A 672 11.70 -32.51 24.90
N ALA A 673 11.81 -33.20 26.03
CA ALA A 673 11.23 -32.76 27.29
C ALA A 673 11.90 -31.49 27.82
N LEU A 674 13.23 -31.40 27.78
CA LEU A 674 13.99 -30.21 28.15
C LEU A 674 13.60 -29.00 27.29
N PHE A 675 13.43 -29.21 25.98
CA PHE A 675 12.99 -28.17 25.06
C PHE A 675 11.57 -27.66 25.37
N GLU A 676 10.62 -28.57 25.54
CA GLU A 676 9.23 -28.21 25.89
C GLU A 676 9.17 -27.46 27.23
N GLU A 677 9.95 -27.89 28.21
CA GLU A 677 10.01 -27.24 29.52
C GLU A 677 10.66 -25.86 29.45
N TYR A 678 11.72 -25.69 28.65
CA TYR A 678 12.34 -24.38 28.43
C TYR A 678 11.35 -23.38 27.80
N ILE A 679 10.59 -23.78 26.77
CA ILE A 679 9.55 -22.93 26.18
C ILE A 679 8.48 -22.58 27.21
N ARG A 680 8.01 -23.56 28.00
CA ARG A 680 7.04 -23.35 29.08
C ARG A 680 7.52 -22.28 30.07
N GLN A 681 8.77 -22.37 30.52
CA GLN A 681 9.38 -21.43 31.47
C GLN A 681 9.50 -20.01 30.90
N LEU A 682 9.91 -19.86 29.63
CA LEU A 682 9.94 -18.55 28.97
C LEU A 682 8.55 -17.89 28.96
N LEU A 683 7.51 -18.66 28.61
CA LEU A 683 6.13 -18.16 28.58
C LEU A 683 5.61 -17.79 29.97
N CYS A 684 5.90 -18.61 30.99
CA CYS A 684 5.53 -18.33 32.38
C CYS A 684 6.20 -17.05 32.91
N MET A 685 7.38 -16.70 32.40
CA MET A 685 8.08 -15.45 32.69
C MET A 685 7.58 -14.26 31.84
N GLY A 686 6.50 -14.43 31.07
CA GLY A 686 5.94 -13.40 30.18
C GLY A 686 6.86 -13.05 29.00
N LYS A 687 7.84 -13.90 28.65
CA LYS A 687 8.78 -13.62 27.57
C LYS A 687 8.20 -13.95 26.22
N SER A 688 8.38 -13.04 25.27
CA SER A 688 7.96 -13.22 23.89
C SER A 688 8.90 -14.14 23.13
N ILE A 689 8.36 -14.91 22.19
CA ILE A 689 9.11 -15.90 21.40
C ILE A 689 8.87 -15.63 19.91
N GLU A 690 9.91 -15.81 19.10
CA GLU A 690 9.85 -15.79 17.64
C GLU A 690 10.20 -17.18 17.09
N PHE A 691 9.36 -17.70 16.20
CA PHE A 691 9.70 -18.87 15.40
C PHE A 691 9.02 -18.85 14.02
N TYR A 692 9.63 -19.56 13.08
CA TYR A 692 9.11 -19.69 11.71
C TYR A 692 8.20 -20.91 11.60
N ILE A 693 6.90 -20.68 11.44
CA ILE A 693 5.92 -21.77 11.31
C ILE A 693 6.17 -22.63 10.06
N GLU A 694 6.78 -22.06 9.01
CA GLU A 694 7.20 -22.78 7.79
C GLU A 694 8.37 -23.77 8.05
N GLY A 695 9.06 -23.66 9.19
CA GLY A 695 10.23 -24.46 9.56
C GLY A 695 11.53 -24.13 8.81
N GLY A 696 11.46 -23.47 7.65
CA GLY A 696 12.62 -23.04 6.87
C GLY A 696 12.27 -21.99 5.82
N ARG A 697 13.30 -21.36 5.23
CA ARG A 697 13.09 -20.35 4.17
C ARG A 697 12.46 -20.97 2.93
N SER A 698 11.49 -20.29 2.34
CA SER A 698 10.91 -20.74 1.06
C SER A 698 11.87 -20.44 -0.10
N ARG A 699 12.34 -21.50 -0.77
CA ARG A 699 13.20 -21.38 -1.97
C ARG A 699 12.39 -21.05 -3.20
N SER A 700 11.18 -21.61 -3.31
CA SER A 700 10.28 -21.44 -4.44
C SER A 700 9.44 -20.17 -4.38
N GLY A 701 9.51 -19.40 -3.28
CA GLY A 701 8.74 -18.17 -3.08
C GLY A 701 7.31 -18.41 -2.58
N LYS A 702 6.80 -19.65 -2.66
CA LYS A 702 5.49 -20.08 -2.14
C LYS A 702 5.45 -20.12 -0.62
N MET A 703 4.26 -20.03 -0.03
CA MET A 703 4.07 -20.30 1.40
C MET A 703 4.22 -21.81 1.66
N LEU A 704 5.02 -22.20 2.64
CA LEU A 704 5.21 -23.61 2.99
C LEU A 704 4.14 -24.09 3.98
N GLN A 705 3.90 -25.39 3.99
CA GLN A 705 3.01 -26.04 4.95
C GLN A 705 3.54 -25.87 6.39
N PRO A 706 2.66 -25.61 7.38
CA PRO A 706 3.09 -25.33 8.74
C PRO A 706 3.68 -26.55 9.45
N ARG A 707 4.76 -26.33 10.21
CA ARG A 707 5.36 -27.29 11.15
C ARG A 707 4.79 -27.05 12.55
N LEU A 708 4.09 -28.07 13.05
CA LEU A 708 3.28 -27.95 14.27
C LEU A 708 4.09 -27.94 15.59
N GLY A 709 5.39 -28.22 15.57
CA GLY A 709 6.17 -28.58 16.77
C GLY A 709 6.25 -27.52 17.86
N ILE A 710 6.83 -26.35 17.57
CA ILE A 710 7.02 -25.29 18.58
C ILE A 710 5.68 -24.71 19.04
N LEU A 711 4.76 -24.50 18.09
CA LEU A 711 3.41 -24.03 18.39
C LEU A 711 2.66 -25.02 19.30
N GLN A 712 2.91 -26.32 19.17
CA GLN A 712 2.32 -27.33 20.06
C GLN A 712 2.72 -27.08 21.52
N SER A 713 3.99 -26.78 21.79
CA SER A 713 4.47 -26.48 23.15
C SER A 713 3.81 -25.23 23.72
N VAL A 714 3.62 -24.20 22.89
CA VAL A 714 2.93 -22.96 23.28
C VAL A 714 1.46 -23.24 23.60
N VAL A 715 0.73 -23.90 22.69
CA VAL A 715 -0.69 -24.24 22.86
C VAL A 715 -0.90 -25.16 24.07
N GLN A 716 -0.01 -26.13 24.27
CA GLN A 716 -0.04 -27.00 25.45
C GLN A 716 0.09 -26.20 26.75
N THR A 717 1.04 -25.25 26.81
CA THR A 717 1.27 -24.39 27.98
C THR A 717 0.03 -23.56 28.31
N VAL A 718 -0.61 -22.97 27.30
CA VAL A 718 -1.85 -22.19 27.48
C VAL A 718 -3.01 -23.08 27.93
N LEU A 719 -3.26 -24.21 27.27
CA LEU A 719 -4.39 -25.09 27.58
C LEU A 719 -4.25 -25.83 28.92
N ASN A 720 -3.02 -26.00 29.41
CA ASN A 720 -2.75 -26.51 30.75
C ASN A 720 -3.02 -25.47 31.86
N GLY A 721 -3.19 -24.20 31.51
CA GLY A 721 -3.35 -23.10 32.46
C GLY A 721 -2.05 -22.63 33.12
N ASP A 722 -0.88 -23.01 32.56
CA ASP A 722 0.43 -22.52 33.03
C ASP A 722 0.57 -21.00 32.83
N VAL A 723 -0.05 -20.47 31.77
CA VAL A 723 -0.15 -19.04 31.46
C VAL A 723 -1.60 -18.68 31.18
N ARG A 724 -2.00 -17.43 31.50
CA ARG A 724 -3.37 -16.96 31.31
C ARG A 724 -3.83 -17.02 29.85
N ASP A 725 -2.95 -16.62 28.94
CA ASP A 725 -3.14 -16.65 27.49
C ASP A 725 -1.77 -16.44 26.81
N ALA A 726 -1.71 -16.54 25.48
CA ALA A 726 -0.61 -16.05 24.65
C ALA A 726 -1.16 -15.51 23.33
N LEU A 727 -0.57 -14.42 22.81
CA LEU A 727 -1.04 -13.79 21.57
C LEU A 727 -0.13 -14.14 20.41
N VAL A 728 -0.68 -14.78 19.38
CA VAL A 728 0.03 -15.07 18.14
C VAL A 728 -0.02 -13.87 17.21
N VAL A 729 1.14 -13.33 16.85
CA VAL A 729 1.28 -12.16 15.98
C VAL A 729 1.82 -12.61 14.61
N PRO A 730 0.97 -12.73 13.58
CA PRO A 730 1.40 -13.08 12.23
C PRO A 730 2.14 -11.91 11.58
N ILE A 731 3.33 -12.15 11.01
CA ILE A 731 4.14 -11.13 10.31
C ILE A 731 4.52 -11.60 8.90
N SER A 732 3.99 -10.96 7.86
CA SER A 732 4.36 -11.22 6.47
C SER A 732 5.50 -10.31 6.04
N ILE A 733 6.59 -10.88 5.52
CA ILE A 733 7.79 -10.15 5.07
C ILE A 733 8.00 -10.41 3.58
N ASN A 734 8.16 -9.35 2.79
CA ASN A 734 8.35 -9.42 1.35
C ASN A 734 9.48 -8.49 0.89
N TYR A 735 10.22 -8.91 -0.12
CA TYR A 735 11.41 -8.22 -0.64
C TYR A 735 11.23 -7.94 -2.13
N GLU A 736 11.70 -6.79 -2.63
CA GLU A 736 11.84 -6.59 -4.08
C GLU A 736 12.93 -7.50 -4.66
N LYS A 737 14.05 -7.63 -3.93
CA LYS A 737 15.13 -8.56 -4.23
C LYS A 737 15.61 -9.25 -2.95
N THR A 738 15.46 -10.57 -2.90
CA THR A 738 15.93 -11.36 -1.76
C THR A 738 17.46 -11.49 -1.80
N LEU A 739 18.12 -11.40 -0.65
CA LEU A 739 19.59 -11.44 -0.54
C LEU A 739 20.17 -12.74 -1.12
N GLU A 740 19.51 -13.88 -0.85
CA GLU A 740 19.95 -15.23 -1.17
C GLU A 740 19.33 -15.79 -2.46
N ALA A 741 18.71 -14.94 -3.29
CA ALA A 741 17.84 -15.40 -4.37
C ALA A 741 18.57 -16.32 -5.38
N SER A 742 19.83 -16.01 -5.72
CA SER A 742 20.65 -16.83 -6.62
C SER A 742 21.00 -18.20 -6.02
N ALA A 743 21.23 -18.27 -4.71
CA ALA A 743 21.48 -19.53 -4.01
C ALA A 743 20.23 -20.41 -4.00
N PHE A 744 19.05 -19.84 -3.76
CA PHE A 744 17.78 -20.58 -3.81
C PHE A 744 17.53 -21.19 -5.19
N SER A 745 17.80 -20.43 -6.24
CA SER A 745 17.64 -20.90 -7.61
C SER A 745 18.53 -22.10 -7.94
N ASN A 746 19.79 -22.08 -7.47
CA ASN A 746 20.73 -23.18 -7.65
C ASN A 746 20.34 -24.41 -6.83
N GLU A 747 19.85 -24.23 -5.60
CA GLU A 747 19.29 -25.32 -4.78
C GLU A 747 18.06 -25.96 -5.46
N LEU A 748 17.18 -25.16 -6.07
CA LEU A 748 16.01 -25.66 -6.79
C LEU A 748 16.39 -26.45 -8.05
N HIS A 749 17.51 -26.12 -8.69
CA HIS A 749 18.07 -26.82 -9.86
C HIS A 749 18.77 -28.15 -9.51
N GLY A 750 18.81 -28.55 -8.23
CA GLY A 750 19.32 -29.87 -7.80
C GLY A 750 20.78 -29.85 -7.33
N ASN A 751 21.45 -28.70 -7.32
CA ASN A 751 22.76 -28.59 -6.68
C ASN A 751 22.63 -28.85 -5.18
N SER A 752 23.59 -29.58 -4.60
CA SER A 752 23.61 -29.87 -3.17
C SER A 752 23.49 -28.56 -2.39
N LYS A 753 22.63 -28.54 -1.36
CA LYS A 753 22.49 -27.40 -0.44
C LYS A 753 23.89 -26.95 -0.03
N ILE A 754 24.34 -25.84 -0.58
CA ILE A 754 25.62 -25.28 -0.18
C ILE A 754 25.41 -24.95 1.30
N LYS A 755 26.20 -25.57 2.19
CA LYS A 755 26.33 -25.09 3.56
C LYS A 755 26.97 -23.72 3.43
N GLU A 756 26.19 -22.70 3.11
CA GLU A 756 26.63 -21.32 3.15
C GLU A 756 26.86 -21.02 4.62
N THR A 757 28.06 -21.33 5.09
CA THR A 757 28.54 -20.83 6.37
C THR A 757 28.46 -19.33 6.27
N LEU A 758 27.98 -18.63 7.31
CA LEU A 758 28.00 -17.17 7.39
C LEU A 758 29.35 -16.56 6.97
N ARG A 759 30.44 -17.32 7.07
CA ARG A 759 31.77 -16.98 6.54
C ARG A 759 31.79 -16.62 5.05
N ASN A 760 31.00 -17.28 4.19
CA ASN A 760 30.92 -16.96 2.76
C ASN A 760 30.08 -15.71 2.50
N LEU A 761 29.01 -15.49 3.29
CA LEU A 761 28.21 -14.26 3.25
C LEU A 761 29.00 -13.05 3.78
N VAL A 762 29.77 -13.25 4.85
CA VAL A 762 30.69 -12.26 5.44
C VAL A 762 31.89 -12.01 4.53
N GLY A 763 32.40 -13.02 3.82
CA GLY A 763 33.44 -12.85 2.80
C GLY A 763 32.96 -12.12 1.54
N ALA A 764 31.68 -12.27 1.19
CA ALA A 764 31.01 -11.55 0.11
C ALA A 764 30.53 -10.13 0.51
N THR A 765 30.86 -9.66 1.73
CA THR A 765 30.35 -8.37 2.24
C THR A 765 30.72 -7.18 1.38
N SER A 766 31.86 -7.15 0.68
CA SER A 766 32.19 -6.02 -0.19
C SER A 766 31.26 -5.91 -1.40
N SER A 767 30.95 -7.03 -2.08
CA SER A 767 30.04 -7.02 -3.23
C SER A 767 28.57 -6.88 -2.81
N VAL A 768 28.16 -7.54 -1.72
CA VAL A 768 26.80 -7.44 -1.16
C VAL A 768 26.50 -6.04 -0.62
N LEU A 769 27.43 -5.40 0.11
CA LEU A 769 27.21 -4.04 0.65
C LEU A 769 27.24 -2.95 -0.43
N THR A 770 27.71 -3.25 -1.64
CA THR A 770 27.65 -2.34 -2.81
C THR A 770 26.40 -2.53 -3.66
N SER A 771 25.67 -3.64 -3.46
CA SER A 771 24.47 -3.97 -4.22
C SER A 771 23.22 -3.41 -3.54
N LYS A 772 22.30 -2.85 -4.34
CA LYS A 772 20.99 -2.38 -3.86
C LYS A 772 19.98 -3.52 -3.96
N PHE A 773 19.29 -3.81 -2.86
CA PHE A 773 18.27 -4.86 -2.77
C PHE A 773 16.83 -4.33 -2.89
N GLY A 774 16.68 -3.06 -3.28
CA GLY A 774 15.39 -2.42 -3.40
C GLY A 774 14.76 -2.18 -2.04
N ARG A 775 13.50 -2.53 -1.89
CA ARG A 775 12.69 -2.28 -0.68
C ARG A 775 12.23 -3.56 -0.01
N VAL A 776 11.88 -3.41 1.26
CA VAL A 776 11.28 -4.46 2.08
C VAL A 776 9.92 -3.98 2.56
N SER A 777 8.90 -4.83 2.46
CA SER A 777 7.57 -4.64 3.02
C SER A 777 7.36 -5.63 4.16
N ILE A 778 6.85 -5.12 5.27
CA ILE A 778 6.57 -5.89 6.47
C ILE A 778 5.15 -5.55 6.92
N ARG A 779 4.26 -6.54 6.90
CA ARG A 779 2.90 -6.42 7.41
C ARG A 779 2.70 -7.26 8.65
N ILE A 780 2.38 -6.59 9.74
CA ILE A 780 1.97 -7.17 11.01
C ILE A 780 0.44 -7.29 10.96
N GLY A 781 -0.06 -8.50 11.16
CA GLY A 781 -1.49 -8.77 11.28
C GLY A 781 -2.01 -8.59 12.70
N GLU A 782 -3.31 -8.72 12.85
CA GLU A 782 -3.96 -8.64 14.16
C GLU A 782 -3.48 -9.78 15.09
N PRO A 783 -3.15 -9.47 16.36
CA PRO A 783 -2.80 -10.49 17.35
C PRO A 783 -3.97 -11.44 17.64
N GLN A 784 -3.73 -12.74 17.56
CA GLN A 784 -4.74 -13.79 17.79
C GLN A 784 -4.55 -14.41 19.17
N SER A 785 -5.58 -14.40 20.01
CA SER A 785 -5.57 -15.07 21.32
C SER A 785 -5.72 -16.59 21.16
N ILE A 786 -4.85 -17.36 21.82
CA ILE A 786 -4.93 -18.83 21.81
C ILE A 786 -6.17 -19.30 22.60
N VAL A 787 -6.50 -18.65 23.72
CA VAL A 787 -7.68 -18.98 24.53
C VAL A 787 -8.97 -18.74 23.75
N GLU A 788 -9.11 -17.56 23.13
CA GLU A 788 -10.29 -17.22 22.32
C GLU A 788 -10.41 -18.17 21.11
N PHE A 789 -9.29 -18.48 20.44
CA PHE A 789 -9.27 -19.40 19.31
C PHE A 789 -9.62 -20.84 19.69
N ALA A 790 -9.16 -21.31 20.86
CA ALA A 790 -9.46 -22.66 21.34
C ALA A 790 -10.97 -22.84 21.57
N ASN A 791 -11.70 -21.78 21.92
CA ASN A 791 -13.16 -21.76 22.08
C ASN A 791 -13.69 -22.97 22.89
N GLY A 792 -13.07 -23.22 24.05
CA GLY A 792 -13.42 -24.32 24.95
C GLY A 792 -12.88 -25.72 24.58
N ARG A 793 -12.21 -25.88 23.42
CA ARG A 793 -11.60 -27.17 23.01
C ARG A 793 -10.35 -27.46 23.85
N LYS A 794 -10.29 -28.65 24.47
CA LYS A 794 -9.14 -29.09 25.28
C LYS A 794 -8.12 -29.94 24.53
N CYS A 795 -8.45 -30.43 23.34
CA CYS A 795 -7.52 -31.26 22.56
C CYS A 795 -6.43 -30.40 21.90
N VAL A 796 -5.24 -30.42 22.51
CA VAL A 796 -4.06 -29.65 22.05
C VAL A 796 -3.74 -29.93 20.59
N ARG A 797 -3.80 -31.19 20.14
CA ARG A 797 -3.48 -31.56 18.75
C ARG A 797 -4.42 -30.89 17.75
N THR A 798 -5.71 -30.87 18.04
CA THR A 798 -6.74 -30.27 17.16
C THR A 798 -6.61 -28.75 17.13
N VAL A 799 -6.49 -28.11 18.30
CA VAL A 799 -6.32 -26.65 18.41
C VAL A 799 -5.04 -26.20 17.71
N ASN A 800 -3.92 -26.88 17.96
CA ASN A 800 -2.63 -26.56 17.37
C ASN A 800 -2.65 -26.66 15.83
N ARG A 801 -3.24 -27.72 15.28
CA ARG A 801 -3.36 -27.88 13.82
C ARG A 801 -4.21 -26.75 13.22
N ALA A 802 -5.40 -26.51 13.77
CA ALA A 802 -6.29 -25.46 13.25
C ALA A 802 -5.65 -24.05 13.36
N LEU A 803 -5.02 -23.74 14.49
CA LEU A 803 -4.33 -22.47 14.70
C LEU A 803 -3.16 -22.31 13.73
N ALA A 804 -2.37 -23.36 13.51
CA ALA A 804 -1.24 -23.32 12.60
C ALA A 804 -1.66 -22.98 11.16
N TYR A 805 -2.72 -23.62 10.65
CA TYR A 805 -3.25 -23.34 9.32
C TYR A 805 -3.92 -21.97 9.24
N SER A 806 -4.65 -21.55 10.27
CA SER A 806 -5.24 -20.21 10.35
C SER A 806 -4.19 -19.10 10.33
N VAL A 807 -3.12 -19.24 11.13
CA VAL A 807 -1.99 -18.30 11.15
C VAL A 807 -1.28 -18.29 9.81
N SER A 808 -0.96 -19.46 9.23
CA SER A 808 -0.32 -19.53 7.91
C SER A 808 -1.19 -18.94 6.79
N PHE A 809 -2.51 -19.12 6.84
CA PHE A 809 -3.44 -18.48 5.90
C PHE A 809 -3.45 -16.96 6.08
N THR A 810 -3.41 -16.47 7.32
CA THR A 810 -3.30 -15.04 7.64
C THR A 810 -1.98 -14.47 7.10
N LEU A 811 -0.85 -15.18 7.23
CA LEU A 811 0.43 -14.76 6.66
C LEU A 811 0.39 -14.64 5.13
N GLN A 812 -0.29 -15.57 4.47
CA GLN A 812 -0.51 -15.54 3.02
C GLN A 812 -1.40 -14.38 2.61
N SER A 813 -2.51 -14.12 3.33
CA SER A 813 -3.40 -13.01 3.00
C SER A 813 -2.70 -11.66 3.19
N LEU A 814 -1.87 -11.49 4.23
CA LEU A 814 -1.05 -10.29 4.48
C LEU A 814 0.07 -10.06 3.44
N CYS A 815 0.29 -10.98 2.50
CA CYS A 815 1.34 -10.87 1.49
C CYS A 815 1.13 -9.63 0.61
N GLU A 816 2.18 -8.80 0.50
CA GLU A 816 2.20 -7.69 -0.45
C GLU A 816 2.98 -8.06 -1.70
N ILE A 817 2.35 -7.86 -2.85
CA ILE A 817 2.97 -8.10 -4.15
C ILE A 817 3.80 -6.88 -4.54
N MET A 818 5.13 -7.05 -4.50
CA MET A 818 6.13 -6.11 -4.99
C MET A 818 6.14 -5.97 -6.52
N PRO A 819 6.63 -4.84 -7.07
CA PRO A 819 6.75 -4.63 -8.51
C PRO A 819 7.61 -5.67 -9.24
N THR A 820 8.70 -6.13 -8.63
CA THR A 820 9.55 -7.20 -9.19
C THR A 820 8.79 -8.51 -9.37
N HIS A 821 7.84 -8.84 -8.50
CA HIS A 821 6.97 -10.02 -8.66
C HIS A 821 6.11 -9.93 -9.92
N MET A 822 5.51 -8.75 -10.16
CA MET A 822 4.68 -8.51 -11.34
C MET A 822 5.53 -8.48 -12.62
N VAL A 823 6.67 -7.79 -12.62
CA VAL A 823 7.58 -7.75 -13.78
C VAL A 823 8.11 -9.13 -14.12
N ALA A 824 8.54 -9.93 -13.14
CA ALA A 824 8.99 -11.30 -13.37
C ALA A 824 7.87 -12.19 -13.93
N THR A 825 6.64 -12.03 -13.43
CA THR A 825 5.46 -12.75 -13.96
C THR A 825 5.23 -12.41 -15.43
N LEU A 826 5.26 -11.13 -15.79
CA LEU A 826 5.07 -10.69 -17.17
C LEU A 826 6.20 -11.18 -18.09
N LEU A 827 7.46 -11.17 -17.63
CA LEU A 827 8.58 -11.72 -18.40
C LEU A 827 8.43 -13.24 -18.65
N LEU A 828 7.92 -14.00 -17.68
CA LEU A 828 7.64 -15.43 -17.86
C LEU A 828 6.42 -15.73 -18.74
N MET A 829 5.50 -14.78 -18.88
CA MET A 829 4.42 -14.87 -19.87
C MET A 829 4.92 -14.54 -21.28
N PHE A 830 5.71 -13.47 -21.41
CA PHE A 830 6.28 -13.01 -22.66
C PHE A 830 7.71 -13.53 -22.84
N ARG A 831 7.86 -14.86 -22.87
CA ARG A 831 9.18 -15.54 -22.92
C ARG A 831 10.04 -15.21 -24.13
N ARG A 832 9.42 -14.72 -25.22
CA ARG A 832 10.12 -14.23 -26.44
C ARG A 832 10.53 -12.75 -26.33
N GLY A 833 10.40 -12.18 -25.13
CA GLY A 833 10.67 -10.80 -24.79
C GLY A 833 9.48 -9.87 -24.92
N ILE A 834 9.58 -8.72 -24.24
CA ILE A 834 8.56 -7.68 -24.15
C ILE A 834 9.22 -6.30 -24.22
N SER A 835 8.57 -5.34 -24.89
CA SER A 835 9.05 -3.95 -24.89
C SER A 835 8.77 -3.25 -23.56
N ARG A 836 9.60 -2.28 -23.17
CA ARG A 836 9.39 -1.48 -21.95
C ARG A 836 8.01 -0.85 -21.89
N ALA A 837 7.53 -0.29 -23.00
CA ALA A 837 6.21 0.34 -23.09
C ALA A 837 5.08 -0.67 -22.83
N GLN A 838 5.17 -1.88 -23.40
CA GLN A 838 4.22 -2.96 -23.12
C GLN A 838 4.31 -3.42 -21.67
N LEU A 839 5.52 -3.53 -21.12
CA LEU A 839 5.73 -3.93 -19.73
C LEU A 839 5.10 -2.93 -18.76
N VAL A 840 5.21 -1.62 -19.01
CA VAL A 840 4.54 -0.56 -18.25
C VAL A 840 3.02 -0.69 -18.30
N SER A 841 2.45 -0.85 -19.50
CA SER A 841 1.00 -1.03 -19.67
C SER A 841 0.48 -2.31 -19.00
N LYS A 842 1.19 -3.43 -19.17
CA LYS A 842 0.82 -4.73 -18.59
C LYS A 842 1.05 -4.79 -17.08
N LEU A 843 2.01 -4.04 -16.54
CA LEU A 843 2.21 -3.92 -15.10
C LEU A 843 0.98 -3.29 -14.44
N ASP A 844 0.46 -2.19 -15.00
CA ASP A 844 -0.73 -1.54 -14.43
C ASP A 844 -1.98 -2.39 -14.59
N TRP A 845 -2.13 -3.08 -15.73
CA TRP A 845 -3.19 -4.09 -15.88
C TRP A 845 -3.10 -5.14 -14.77
N LEU A 846 -1.95 -5.81 -14.61
CA LEU A 846 -1.77 -6.88 -13.62
C LEU A 846 -2.00 -6.38 -12.19
N ARG A 847 -1.57 -5.16 -11.88
CA ARG A 847 -1.87 -4.52 -10.59
C ARG A 847 -3.37 -4.45 -10.35
N ARG A 848 -4.14 -3.91 -11.31
CA ARG A 848 -5.61 -3.78 -11.15
C ARG A 848 -6.24 -5.14 -10.94
N GLU A 849 -5.82 -6.15 -11.69
CA GLU A 849 -6.32 -7.52 -11.55
C GLU A 849 -6.04 -8.13 -10.16
N ILE A 850 -4.88 -7.83 -9.57
CA ILE A 850 -4.55 -8.24 -8.20
C ILE A 850 -5.47 -7.54 -7.20
N LEU A 851 -5.64 -6.22 -7.31
CA LEU A 851 -6.44 -5.42 -6.37
C LEU A 851 -7.93 -5.83 -6.41
N THR A 852 -8.48 -6.08 -7.60
CA THR A 852 -9.87 -6.56 -7.78
C THR A 852 -10.11 -7.91 -7.10
N ARG A 853 -9.07 -8.71 -6.89
CA ARG A 853 -9.13 -10.02 -6.21
C ARG A 853 -8.84 -9.94 -4.71
N GLY A 854 -8.81 -8.74 -4.13
CA GLY A 854 -8.46 -8.52 -2.73
C GLY A 854 -6.97 -8.72 -2.41
N GLY A 855 -6.14 -8.93 -3.44
CA GLY A 855 -4.70 -8.97 -3.28
C GLY A 855 -4.15 -7.58 -2.95
N ARG A 856 -3.01 -7.54 -2.27
CA ARG A 856 -2.34 -6.28 -1.91
C ARG A 856 -1.16 -6.05 -2.83
N VAL A 857 -1.10 -4.88 -3.44
CA VAL A 857 0.05 -4.45 -4.25
C VAL A 857 0.67 -3.26 -3.57
N ILE A 858 1.99 -3.31 -3.38
CA ILE A 858 2.73 -2.09 -3.11
C ILE A 858 3.19 -1.53 -4.45
N LEU A 859 2.45 -0.53 -4.92
CA LEU A 859 3.05 0.40 -5.85
C LEU A 859 3.53 1.57 -5.04
N PHE A 860 4.67 2.10 -5.45
CA PHE A 860 5.10 3.39 -4.96
C PHE A 860 4.11 4.36 -5.58
N GLU A 861 3.02 4.62 -4.85
CA GLU A 861 1.97 5.64 -5.04
C GLU A 861 2.52 6.96 -5.58
N THR A 862 3.82 7.10 -5.35
CA THR A 862 4.66 8.22 -5.56
C THR A 862 5.49 8.26 -6.86
N GLN A 863 5.47 7.21 -7.69
CA GLN A 863 6.42 7.07 -8.79
C GLN A 863 5.69 6.79 -10.11
N LYS A 864 6.22 7.31 -11.22
CA LYS A 864 5.71 6.97 -12.57
C LYS A 864 5.92 5.47 -12.82
N LEU A 865 4.93 4.79 -13.42
CA LEU A 865 5.01 3.35 -13.72
C LEU A 865 6.27 2.98 -14.52
N ASP A 866 6.67 3.85 -15.46
CA ASP A 866 7.89 3.67 -16.23
C ASP A 866 9.14 3.62 -15.35
N TRP A 867 9.22 4.47 -14.32
CA TRP A 867 10.31 4.42 -13.35
C TRP A 867 10.26 3.14 -12.52
N ILE A 868 9.06 2.71 -12.10
CA ILE A 868 8.88 1.46 -11.34
C ILE A 868 9.36 0.25 -12.15
N VAL A 869 8.99 0.18 -13.43
CA VAL A 869 9.46 -0.85 -14.36
C VAL A 869 10.98 -0.78 -14.50
N ALA A 870 11.56 0.41 -14.70
CA ALA A 870 13.00 0.57 -14.84
C ALA A 870 13.77 0.10 -13.60
N GLN A 871 13.30 0.46 -12.40
CA GLN A 871 13.93 -0.01 -11.16
C GLN A 871 13.77 -1.51 -10.97
N SER A 872 12.61 -2.08 -11.32
CA SER A 872 12.37 -3.52 -11.24
C SER A 872 13.31 -4.29 -12.17
N LEU A 873 13.51 -3.79 -13.41
CA LEU A 873 14.46 -4.36 -14.36
C LEU A 873 15.91 -4.24 -13.87
N GLU A 874 16.29 -3.11 -13.26
CA GLU A 874 17.62 -2.92 -12.67
C GLU A 874 17.88 -3.91 -11.51
N LEU A 875 16.88 -4.16 -10.65
CA LEU A 875 16.99 -5.15 -9.57
C LEU A 875 17.11 -6.59 -10.12
N LEU A 876 16.44 -6.87 -11.25
CA LEU A 876 16.41 -8.16 -11.94
C LEU A 876 17.49 -8.34 -13.02
N ARG A 877 18.42 -7.38 -13.19
CA ARG A 877 19.44 -7.37 -14.26
C ARG A 877 20.35 -8.60 -14.30
N ASP A 878 20.43 -9.34 -13.20
CA ASP A 878 21.26 -10.56 -13.12
C ASP A 878 20.59 -11.72 -13.87
N VAL A 879 19.26 -11.70 -14.03
CA VAL A 879 18.44 -12.76 -14.66
C VAL A 879 17.63 -12.30 -15.86
N VAL A 880 17.65 -11.00 -16.17
CA VAL A 880 16.96 -10.36 -17.30
C VAL A 880 17.98 -9.59 -18.12
N GLU A 881 17.85 -9.63 -19.44
CA GLU A 881 18.72 -8.88 -20.33
C GLU A 881 17.94 -8.05 -21.35
N GLU A 882 18.58 -6.97 -21.80
CA GLU A 882 18.08 -6.11 -22.86
C GLU A 882 18.70 -6.55 -24.19
N LYS A 883 17.97 -7.35 -24.98
CA LYS A 883 18.47 -7.92 -26.25
C LYS A 883 18.67 -6.84 -27.32
N ARG A 884 17.82 -5.82 -27.31
CA ARG A 884 17.82 -4.64 -28.19
C ARG A 884 17.13 -3.49 -27.46
N GLN A 885 17.33 -2.26 -27.91
CA GLN A 885 16.86 -1.06 -27.22
C GLN A 885 15.41 -1.17 -26.73
N ASN A 886 15.23 -1.08 -25.41
CA ASN A 886 13.96 -1.19 -24.68
C ASN A 886 13.20 -2.52 -24.85
N PHE A 887 13.88 -3.63 -25.16
CA PHE A 887 13.27 -4.95 -25.31
C PHE A 887 13.94 -5.98 -24.39
N PHE A 888 13.18 -6.52 -23.45
CA PHE A 888 13.68 -7.31 -22.32
C PHE A 888 13.20 -8.75 -22.38
N GLU A 889 14.10 -9.70 -22.10
CA GLU A 889 13.80 -11.13 -21.99
C GLU A 889 14.59 -11.79 -20.84
N ALA A 890 14.21 -13.01 -20.47
CA ALA A 890 14.97 -13.78 -19.49
C ALA A 890 16.35 -14.16 -20.08
N LYS A 891 17.40 -13.97 -19.29
CA LYS A 891 18.78 -14.23 -19.71
C LYS A 891 19.05 -15.74 -19.78
N ILE A 892 19.05 -16.31 -20.99
CA ILE A 892 19.23 -17.76 -21.22
C ILE A 892 20.07 -17.97 -22.49
N TRP A 893 21.39 -18.07 -22.34
CA TRP A 893 22.31 -18.30 -23.46
C TRP A 893 22.71 -19.77 -23.58
N GLN A 894 22.83 -20.44 -22.43
CA GLN A 894 23.27 -21.82 -22.31
C GLN A 894 22.46 -22.56 -21.23
N PRO A 895 22.46 -23.90 -21.20
CA PRO A 895 21.75 -24.67 -20.18
C PRO A 895 22.11 -24.30 -18.73
N GLY A 896 23.34 -23.82 -18.50
CA GLY A 896 23.79 -23.31 -17.20
C GLY A 896 23.02 -22.07 -16.69
N ASP A 897 22.28 -21.38 -17.56
CA ASP A 897 21.49 -20.19 -17.21
C ASP A 897 20.03 -20.51 -16.85
N TYR A 898 19.60 -21.77 -16.99
CA TYR A 898 18.22 -22.17 -16.63
C TYR A 898 17.79 -21.89 -15.19
N PRO A 899 18.69 -21.83 -14.18
CA PRO A 899 18.33 -21.29 -12.88
C PRO A 899 17.65 -19.91 -12.97
N ASN A 900 18.00 -19.04 -13.93
CA ASN A 900 17.36 -17.73 -14.07
C ASN A 900 15.83 -17.82 -14.24
N LEU A 901 15.32 -18.86 -14.93
CA LEU A 901 13.89 -19.13 -15.04
C LEU A 901 13.26 -19.57 -13.71
N LEU A 902 13.97 -20.37 -12.91
CA LEU A 902 13.53 -20.76 -11.57
C LEU A 902 13.48 -19.56 -10.63
N LEU A 903 14.42 -18.63 -10.74
CA LEU A 903 14.44 -17.39 -9.97
C LEU A 903 13.31 -16.43 -10.40
N LEU A 904 13.06 -16.25 -11.70
CA LEU A 904 11.85 -15.53 -12.14
C LEU A 904 10.58 -16.22 -11.65
N GLY A 905 10.58 -17.56 -11.63
CA GLY A 905 9.50 -18.38 -11.07
C GLY A 905 9.27 -18.11 -9.59
N HIS A 906 10.34 -17.98 -8.80
CA HIS A 906 10.30 -17.61 -7.38
C HIS A 906 9.52 -16.30 -7.15
N TYR A 907 9.81 -15.27 -7.96
CA TYR A 907 9.12 -13.99 -7.86
C TYR A 907 7.65 -14.10 -8.32
N ARG A 908 7.38 -14.81 -9.43
CA ARG A 908 6.01 -15.03 -9.94
C ARG A 908 5.12 -15.82 -8.97
N ASN A 909 5.69 -16.76 -8.23
CA ASN A 909 4.93 -17.60 -7.30
C ASN A 909 4.28 -16.80 -6.16
N LYS A 910 4.71 -15.55 -5.92
CA LYS A 910 4.04 -14.63 -5.00
C LYS A 910 2.64 -14.22 -5.45
N LEU A 911 2.36 -14.25 -6.75
CA LEU A 911 1.02 -13.94 -7.27
C LEU A 911 0.11 -15.17 -7.29
N PHE A 912 0.69 -16.38 -7.31
CA PHE A 912 -0.05 -17.60 -7.62
C PHE A 912 -1.25 -17.82 -6.69
N HIS A 913 -1.10 -17.55 -5.39
CA HIS A 913 -2.18 -17.71 -4.42
C HIS A 913 -3.39 -16.79 -4.66
N VAL A 914 -3.20 -15.62 -5.28
CA VAL A 914 -4.29 -14.67 -5.61
C VAL A 914 -5.12 -15.20 -6.78
N PHE A 915 -4.50 -15.92 -7.71
CA PHE A 915 -5.11 -16.40 -8.95
C PHE A 915 -5.39 -17.90 -8.96
N PHE A 916 -4.98 -18.65 -7.92
CA PHE A 916 -4.96 -20.11 -7.92
C PHE A 916 -6.29 -20.74 -8.32
N ARG A 917 -7.39 -20.30 -7.68
CA ARG A 917 -8.75 -20.80 -7.96
C ARG A 917 -9.17 -20.55 -9.40
N GLU A 918 -8.91 -19.37 -9.93
CA GLU A 918 -9.24 -19.05 -11.33
C GLU A 918 -8.34 -19.81 -12.33
N SER A 919 -7.07 -19.99 -11.97
CA SER A 919 -6.08 -20.75 -12.73
C SER A 919 -6.47 -22.22 -12.90
N ILE A 920 -7.03 -22.87 -11.88
CA ILE A 920 -7.52 -24.25 -12.01
C ILE A 920 -8.75 -24.33 -12.93
N TRP A 921 -9.69 -23.39 -12.83
CA TRP A 921 -10.85 -23.33 -13.73
C TRP A 921 -10.42 -23.11 -15.19
N ALA A 922 -9.48 -22.19 -15.43
CA ALA A 922 -8.99 -21.90 -16.77
C ALA A 922 -8.31 -23.14 -17.39
N CYS A 923 -7.44 -23.83 -16.64
CA CYS A 923 -6.82 -25.07 -17.11
C CYS A 923 -7.82 -26.23 -17.29
N ALA A 924 -8.85 -26.32 -16.45
CA ALA A 924 -9.92 -27.31 -16.59
C ALA A 924 -10.68 -27.08 -17.90
N LEU A 925 -11.07 -25.84 -18.19
CA LEU A 925 -11.77 -25.49 -19.44
C LEU A 925 -10.89 -25.76 -20.67
N HIS A 926 -9.60 -25.41 -20.60
CA HIS A 926 -8.63 -25.71 -21.68
C HIS A 926 -8.57 -27.21 -22.00
N SER A 927 -8.74 -28.09 -21.01
CA SER A 927 -8.63 -29.54 -21.18
C SER A 927 -9.83 -30.20 -21.89
N ILE A 928 -11.02 -29.61 -21.77
CA ILE A 928 -12.27 -30.17 -22.30
C ILE A 928 -12.51 -29.72 -23.76
N GLY A 929 -11.76 -28.70 -24.21
CA GLY A 929 -11.70 -28.26 -25.60
C GLY A 929 -12.56 -27.02 -25.88
N LEU A 930 -11.99 -26.08 -26.65
CA LEU A 930 -12.67 -24.88 -27.18
C LEU A 930 -13.30 -25.13 -28.56
N ASP A 931 -13.10 -26.33 -29.12
CA ASP A 931 -13.52 -26.67 -30.49
C ASP A 931 -15.01 -27.07 -30.60
N ASN A 932 -15.75 -27.08 -29.48
CA ASN A 932 -17.20 -27.29 -29.47
C ASN A 932 -17.92 -25.94 -29.63
N ALA A 933 -18.64 -25.78 -30.74
CA ALA A 933 -19.45 -24.60 -31.03
C ALA A 933 -20.59 -24.35 -30.01
N ASP A 934 -20.92 -25.34 -29.18
CA ASP A 934 -21.99 -25.29 -28.17
C ASP A 934 -21.47 -24.98 -26.75
N GLY A 935 -20.16 -24.74 -26.57
CA GLY A 935 -19.51 -24.52 -25.27
C GLY A 935 -19.28 -25.80 -24.46
N VAL A 936 -18.78 -25.66 -23.22
CA VAL A 936 -18.46 -26.80 -22.33
C VAL A 936 -19.52 -27.00 -21.25
N SER A 937 -19.95 -28.26 -21.03
CA SER A 937 -20.89 -28.62 -19.96
C SER A 937 -20.34 -28.25 -18.58
N ARG A 938 -21.19 -27.62 -17.76
CA ARG A 938 -20.87 -27.23 -16.38
C ARG A 938 -20.40 -28.41 -15.53
N ASP A 939 -21.09 -29.55 -15.58
CA ASP A 939 -20.75 -30.70 -14.74
C ASP A 939 -19.36 -31.26 -15.06
N ALA A 940 -19.04 -31.38 -16.37
CA ALA A 940 -17.72 -31.82 -16.81
C ALA A 940 -16.61 -30.85 -16.39
N LEU A 941 -16.90 -29.54 -16.42
CA LEU A 941 -15.96 -28.51 -15.97
C LEU A 941 -15.72 -28.57 -14.46
N PHE A 942 -16.76 -28.80 -13.66
CA PHE A 942 -16.65 -28.98 -12.21
C PHE A 942 -15.82 -30.22 -11.87
N ASP A 943 -16.06 -31.35 -12.55
CA ASP A 943 -15.29 -32.59 -12.34
C ASP A 943 -13.79 -32.43 -12.68
N SER A 944 -13.49 -31.74 -13.77
CA SER A 944 -12.10 -31.46 -14.18
C SER A 944 -11.42 -30.49 -13.20
N THR A 945 -12.15 -29.48 -12.72
CA THR A 945 -11.65 -28.51 -11.74
C THR A 945 -11.40 -29.15 -10.37
N ALA A 946 -12.31 -29.99 -9.89
CA ALA A 946 -12.15 -30.73 -8.64
C ALA A 946 -10.91 -31.65 -8.69
N PHE A 947 -10.65 -32.27 -9.84
CA PHE A 947 -9.43 -33.04 -10.06
C PHE A 947 -8.17 -32.18 -9.99
N LEU A 948 -8.14 -31.03 -10.69
CA LEU A 948 -7.00 -30.11 -10.66
C LEU A 948 -6.75 -29.53 -9.26
N PHE A 949 -7.80 -29.19 -8.53
CA PHE A 949 -7.70 -28.75 -7.14
C PHE A 949 -7.05 -29.84 -6.29
N LYS A 950 -7.53 -31.08 -6.37
CA LYS A 950 -6.95 -32.22 -5.63
C LYS A 950 -5.49 -32.45 -6.00
N LEU A 951 -5.14 -32.33 -7.29
CA LEU A 951 -3.77 -32.47 -7.79
C LEU A 951 -2.85 -31.37 -7.22
N LEU A 952 -3.28 -30.11 -7.21
CA LEU A 952 -2.42 -28.96 -6.91
C LEU A 952 -2.60 -28.38 -5.52
N LYS A 953 -3.44 -28.95 -4.65
CA LYS A 953 -3.74 -28.39 -3.32
C LYS A 953 -2.54 -28.21 -2.38
N ARG A 954 -1.38 -28.80 -2.69
CA ARG A 954 -0.12 -28.60 -1.93
C ARG A 954 0.69 -27.40 -2.38
N GLU A 955 0.33 -26.79 -3.51
CA GLU A 955 1.02 -25.62 -4.06
C GLU A 955 0.61 -24.31 -3.37
N VAL A 956 -0.58 -24.27 -2.76
CA VAL A 956 -1.17 -23.08 -2.11
C VAL A 956 -1.89 -23.49 -0.82
N LEU A 957 -1.99 -22.58 0.16
CA LEU A 957 -2.89 -22.76 1.31
C LEU A 957 -4.30 -22.30 0.92
N ASN A 958 -5.24 -23.23 0.88
CA ASN A 958 -6.61 -22.99 0.37
C ASN A 958 -7.57 -22.38 1.40
N GLY A 959 -7.22 -22.39 2.69
CA GLY A 959 -8.07 -21.84 3.74
C GLY A 959 -7.49 -22.00 5.14
N PRO A 960 -8.15 -21.40 6.17
CA PRO A 960 -7.78 -21.56 7.56
C PRO A 960 -8.07 -22.97 8.10
N ASP A 961 -9.02 -23.68 7.49
CA ASP A 961 -9.31 -25.09 7.76
C ASP A 961 -8.77 -25.96 6.61
N PRO A 962 -7.72 -26.77 6.83
CA PRO A 962 -7.18 -27.66 5.80
C PRO A 962 -8.12 -28.82 5.43
N ASP A 963 -9.09 -29.13 6.29
CA ASP A 963 -10.03 -30.24 6.10
C ASP A 963 -11.41 -29.75 5.61
N GLY A 964 -11.58 -28.42 5.42
CA GLY A 964 -12.81 -27.82 4.92
C GLY A 964 -13.12 -28.20 3.47
N ALA A 965 -14.41 -28.31 3.14
CA ALA A 965 -14.84 -28.51 1.76
C ALA A 965 -14.60 -27.24 0.93
N GLU A 966 -14.08 -27.39 -0.28
CA GLU A 966 -13.89 -26.27 -1.20
C GLU A 966 -15.24 -25.85 -1.80
N ASP A 967 -15.57 -24.57 -1.71
CA ASP A 967 -16.76 -24.00 -2.33
C ASP A 967 -16.50 -23.65 -3.81
N PHE A 968 -16.59 -24.68 -4.66
CA PHE A 968 -16.44 -24.51 -6.10
C PHE A 968 -17.50 -23.58 -6.70
N GLU A 969 -18.71 -23.52 -6.13
CA GLU A 969 -19.79 -22.71 -6.67
C GLU A 969 -19.49 -21.22 -6.54
N SER A 970 -19.08 -20.77 -5.35
CA SER A 970 -18.67 -19.37 -5.16
C SER A 970 -17.55 -18.99 -6.11
N SER A 971 -16.55 -19.87 -6.28
CA SER A 971 -15.42 -19.59 -7.19
C SER A 971 -15.84 -19.57 -8.67
N PHE A 972 -16.84 -20.35 -9.07
CA PHE A 972 -17.40 -20.35 -10.42
C PHE A 972 -18.18 -19.06 -10.71
N GLN A 973 -18.99 -18.60 -9.75
CA GLN A 973 -19.69 -17.32 -9.86
C GLN A 973 -18.73 -16.14 -9.95
N GLU A 974 -17.60 -16.19 -9.22
CA GLU A 974 -16.53 -15.21 -9.37
C GLU A 974 -15.97 -15.16 -10.80
N MET A 975 -15.75 -16.31 -11.45
CA MET A 975 -15.27 -16.37 -12.84
C MET A 975 -16.22 -15.69 -13.83
N ILE A 976 -17.53 -15.81 -13.62
CA ILE A 976 -18.56 -15.13 -14.43
C ILE A 976 -18.58 -13.63 -14.12
N SER A 977 -18.65 -13.25 -12.84
CA SER A 977 -18.73 -11.85 -12.41
C SER A 977 -17.52 -11.01 -12.88
N ARG A 978 -16.35 -11.63 -13.00
CA ARG A 978 -15.10 -11.01 -13.47
C ARG A 978 -14.95 -11.03 -14.99
N GLY A 979 -15.92 -11.58 -15.73
CA GLY A 979 -15.88 -11.66 -17.18
C GLY A 979 -14.74 -12.56 -17.69
N VAL A 980 -14.39 -13.61 -16.94
CA VAL A 980 -13.47 -14.65 -17.43
C VAL A 980 -14.25 -15.72 -18.18
N PHE A 981 -15.42 -16.09 -17.67
CA PHE A 981 -16.38 -17.01 -18.26
C PHE A 981 -17.67 -16.31 -18.68
N THR A 982 -18.28 -16.82 -19.75
CA THR A 982 -19.67 -16.52 -20.13
C THR A 982 -20.49 -17.78 -19.94
N LEU A 983 -21.61 -17.69 -19.21
CA LEU A 983 -22.59 -18.77 -19.11
C LEU A 983 -23.62 -18.61 -20.24
N LEU A 984 -23.71 -19.60 -21.11
CA LEU A 984 -24.65 -19.64 -22.21
C LEU A 984 -26.06 -20.06 -21.75
N PRO A 985 -27.13 -19.73 -22.51
CA PRO A 985 -28.50 -20.13 -22.15
C PRO A 985 -28.73 -21.64 -22.05
N ASN A 986 -27.92 -22.45 -22.73
CA ASN A 986 -27.94 -23.92 -22.67
C ASN A 986 -27.23 -24.49 -21.42
N GLY A 987 -26.73 -23.64 -20.52
CA GLY A 987 -25.98 -24.04 -19.31
C GLY A 987 -24.51 -24.39 -19.55
N HIS A 988 -24.00 -24.19 -20.77
CA HIS A 988 -22.59 -24.38 -21.11
C HIS A 988 -21.76 -23.12 -20.87
N VAL A 989 -20.44 -23.29 -20.80
CA VAL A 989 -19.47 -22.24 -20.46
C VAL A 989 -18.52 -21.98 -21.62
N GLU A 990 -18.26 -20.70 -21.90
CA GLU A 990 -17.29 -20.23 -22.89
C GLU A 990 -16.32 -19.19 -22.31
N ILE A 991 -15.21 -18.93 -23.03
CA ILE A 991 -14.23 -17.90 -22.68
C ILE A 991 -14.81 -16.52 -23.00
N ALA A 992 -14.86 -15.65 -21.99
CA ALA A 992 -15.22 -14.25 -22.18
C ALA A 992 -14.00 -13.35 -22.48
N SER A 993 -12.83 -13.67 -21.91
CA SER A 993 -11.59 -12.90 -22.07
C SER A 993 -10.38 -13.79 -22.34
N GLU A 994 -9.99 -13.87 -23.62
CA GLU A 994 -8.81 -14.64 -24.07
C GLU A 994 -7.50 -14.25 -23.37
N SER A 995 -7.34 -12.95 -23.10
CA SER A 995 -6.13 -12.43 -22.48
C SER A 995 -5.99 -12.85 -21.01
N MET A 996 -7.09 -12.79 -20.24
CA MET A 996 -7.12 -13.24 -18.85
C MET A 996 -7.03 -14.76 -18.78
N PHE A 997 -7.77 -15.46 -19.63
CA PHE A 997 -7.72 -16.91 -19.72
C PHE A 997 -6.29 -17.43 -19.97
N SER A 998 -5.60 -16.84 -20.96
CA SER A 998 -4.20 -17.17 -21.27
C SER A 998 -3.25 -16.90 -20.10
N PHE A 999 -3.46 -15.78 -19.38
CA PHE A 999 -2.71 -15.44 -18.17
C PHE A 999 -2.88 -16.49 -17.06
N LEU A 1000 -4.14 -16.83 -16.75
CA LEU A 1000 -4.50 -17.78 -15.70
C LEU A 1000 -3.93 -19.18 -15.97
N CYS A 1001 -4.02 -19.65 -17.20
CA CYS A 1001 -3.43 -20.91 -17.63
C CYS A 1001 -1.89 -20.89 -17.51
N ALA A 1002 -1.23 -19.81 -17.95
CA ALA A 1002 0.22 -19.67 -17.90
C ALA A 1002 0.78 -19.68 -16.46
N LEU A 1003 0.02 -19.19 -15.48
CA LEU A 1003 0.41 -19.28 -14.08
C LEU A 1003 0.43 -20.71 -13.56
N CYS A 1004 -0.49 -21.57 -14.05
CA CYS A 1004 -0.74 -22.90 -13.50
C CYS A 1004 0.05 -24.01 -14.19
N TRP A 1005 0.19 -23.95 -15.52
CA TRP A 1005 0.78 -25.04 -16.31
C TRP A 1005 2.17 -25.53 -15.86
N PRO A 1006 3.13 -24.68 -15.41
CA PRO A 1006 4.41 -25.17 -14.93
C PRO A 1006 4.28 -26.15 -13.74
N PHE A 1007 3.25 -25.99 -12.91
CA PHE A 1007 2.99 -26.93 -11.83
C PHE A 1007 2.43 -28.24 -12.38
N ILE A 1008 1.45 -28.18 -13.29
CA ILE A 1008 0.87 -29.38 -13.92
C ILE A 1008 1.95 -30.24 -14.60
N ASP A 1009 2.88 -29.61 -15.32
CA ASP A 1009 4.01 -30.29 -15.98
C ASP A 1009 4.93 -31.02 -14.98
N SER A 1010 5.16 -30.46 -13.78
CA SER A 1010 5.91 -31.15 -12.70
C SER A 1010 5.22 -32.45 -12.25
N TYR A 1011 3.89 -32.41 -12.12
CA TYR A 1011 3.11 -33.57 -11.69
C TYR A 1011 3.05 -34.63 -12.78
N TYR A 1012 2.98 -34.21 -14.05
CA TYR A 1012 3.10 -35.10 -15.21
C TYR A 1012 4.44 -35.84 -15.22
N ALA A 1013 5.57 -35.11 -15.10
CA ALA A 1013 6.91 -35.71 -15.06
C ALA A 1013 7.08 -36.67 -13.88
N THR A 1014 6.51 -36.35 -12.72
CA THR A 1014 6.54 -37.23 -11.54
C THR A 1014 5.73 -38.50 -11.76
N GLY A 1015 4.54 -38.39 -12.35
CA GLY A 1015 3.71 -39.54 -12.70
C GLY A 1015 4.43 -40.49 -13.68
N LEU A 1016 5.07 -39.92 -14.71
CA LEU A 1016 5.87 -40.68 -15.68
C LEU A 1016 7.00 -41.46 -14.99
N LEU A 1017 7.77 -40.84 -14.09
CA LEU A 1017 8.82 -41.55 -13.37
C LEU A 1017 8.24 -42.67 -12.48
N LEU A 1018 7.14 -42.41 -11.77
CA LEU A 1018 6.52 -43.44 -10.92
C LEU A 1018 6.08 -44.66 -11.73
N HIS A 1019 5.64 -44.47 -12.98
CA HIS A 1019 5.24 -45.56 -13.87
C HIS A 1019 6.42 -46.44 -14.30
N THR A 1020 7.65 -45.97 -14.19
CA THR A 1020 8.87 -46.71 -14.58
C THR A 1020 9.55 -47.40 -13.40
N LEU A 1021 8.95 -47.36 -12.20
CA LEU A 1021 9.55 -47.97 -11.01
C LEU A 1021 9.30 -49.48 -11.00
N GLU A 1022 10.37 -50.27 -11.18
CA GLU A 1022 10.33 -51.74 -11.10
C GLU A 1022 10.52 -52.28 -9.66
N GLY A 1023 10.78 -51.41 -8.68
CA GLY A 1023 11.00 -51.81 -7.28
C GLY A 1023 11.18 -50.64 -6.31
N PRO A 1024 11.49 -50.90 -5.02
CA PRO A 1024 11.73 -49.87 -4.02
C PRO A 1024 12.96 -49.02 -4.34
N VAL A 1025 12.80 -47.69 -4.37
CA VAL A 1025 13.89 -46.74 -4.63
C VAL A 1025 13.97 -45.73 -3.50
N GLU A 1026 15.18 -45.35 -3.08
CA GLU A 1026 15.37 -44.31 -2.06
C GLU A 1026 14.69 -42.98 -2.47
N GLU A 1027 13.93 -42.34 -1.57
CA GLU A 1027 13.18 -41.10 -1.85
C GLU A 1027 14.06 -39.99 -2.44
N SER A 1028 15.32 -39.89 -1.98
CA SER A 1028 16.31 -38.94 -2.50
C SER A 1028 16.66 -39.17 -3.98
N GLN A 1029 16.75 -40.44 -4.39
CA GLN A 1029 17.02 -40.84 -5.76
C GLN A 1029 15.82 -40.63 -6.67
N VAL A 1030 14.60 -40.88 -6.16
CA VAL A 1030 13.36 -40.62 -6.92
C VAL A 1030 13.30 -39.15 -7.33
N LEU A 1031 13.48 -38.22 -6.39
CA LEU A 1031 13.45 -36.78 -6.69
C LEU A 1031 14.52 -36.35 -7.71
N HIS A 1032 15.74 -36.87 -7.58
CA HIS A 1032 16.82 -36.59 -8.53
C HIS A 1032 16.51 -37.13 -9.93
N ARG A 1033 16.01 -38.37 -10.03
CA ARG A 1033 15.58 -38.97 -11.31
C ARG A 1033 14.42 -38.19 -11.93
N THR A 1034 13.45 -37.71 -11.13
CA THR A 1034 12.33 -36.92 -11.67
C THR A 1034 12.80 -35.61 -12.24
N GLN A 1035 13.73 -34.93 -11.56
CA GLN A 1035 14.27 -33.67 -12.02
C GLN A 1035 15.08 -33.83 -13.32
N TRP A 1036 15.87 -34.90 -13.41
CA TRP A 1036 16.55 -35.26 -14.65
C TRP A 1036 15.54 -35.52 -15.78
N LEU A 1037 14.49 -36.32 -15.53
CA LEU A 1037 13.45 -36.60 -16.50
C LEU A 1037 12.74 -35.32 -16.96
N ALA A 1038 12.32 -34.44 -16.04
CA ALA A 1038 11.69 -33.17 -16.37
C ALA A 1038 12.59 -32.28 -17.24
N THR A 1039 13.88 -32.24 -16.94
CA THR A 1039 14.87 -31.49 -17.74
C THR A 1039 14.97 -32.06 -19.16
N THR A 1040 15.02 -33.38 -19.30
CA THR A 1040 15.04 -34.06 -20.60
C THR A 1040 13.76 -33.80 -21.38
N LEU A 1041 12.59 -33.93 -20.76
CA LEU A 1041 11.30 -33.63 -21.38
C LEU A 1041 11.20 -32.17 -21.88
N TYR A 1042 11.85 -31.23 -21.19
CA TYR A 1042 11.92 -29.84 -21.64
C TYR A 1042 12.80 -29.68 -22.89
N HIS A 1043 13.97 -30.31 -22.90
CA HIS A 1043 14.87 -30.28 -24.07
C HIS A 1043 14.28 -30.94 -25.31
N GLU A 1044 13.53 -32.04 -25.12
CA GLU A 1044 12.81 -32.73 -26.19
C GLU A 1044 11.53 -31.99 -26.63
N SER A 1045 11.23 -30.83 -26.05
CA SER A 1045 9.99 -30.09 -26.32
C SER A 1045 8.75 -30.94 -26.11
N ILE A 1046 8.71 -31.74 -25.05
CA ILE A 1046 7.53 -32.48 -24.58
C ILE A 1046 6.75 -31.62 -23.56
N ILE A 1047 7.47 -30.94 -22.66
CA ILE A 1047 6.92 -29.94 -21.73
C ILE A 1047 7.36 -28.53 -22.13
N CYS A 1048 6.54 -27.51 -21.80
CA CYS A 1048 6.77 -26.14 -22.27
C CYS A 1048 7.59 -25.26 -21.31
N PHE A 1049 7.65 -25.63 -20.03
CA PHE A 1049 8.12 -24.75 -18.97
C PHE A 1049 9.29 -25.38 -18.21
N TYR A 1050 10.42 -24.67 -18.13
CA TYR A 1050 11.56 -25.16 -17.36
C TYR A 1050 11.29 -25.14 -15.86
N GLU A 1051 10.40 -24.25 -15.38
CA GLU A 1051 10.06 -24.15 -13.97
C GLU A 1051 9.46 -25.44 -13.38
N SER A 1052 8.98 -26.32 -14.25
CA SER A 1052 8.51 -27.67 -13.91
C SER A 1052 9.62 -28.55 -13.33
N CYS A 1053 10.89 -28.19 -13.52
CA CYS A 1053 12.06 -28.88 -12.95
C CYS A 1053 12.36 -28.47 -11.49
N SER A 1054 11.56 -27.58 -10.89
CA SER A 1054 11.73 -27.15 -9.50
C SER A 1054 11.65 -28.33 -8.51
N SER A 1055 12.73 -28.59 -7.77
CA SER A 1055 12.79 -29.69 -6.80
C SER A 1055 11.72 -29.61 -5.69
N ASP A 1056 11.27 -28.39 -5.36
CA ASP A 1056 10.19 -28.15 -4.41
C ASP A 1056 8.83 -28.64 -4.94
N THR A 1057 8.50 -28.27 -6.19
CA THR A 1057 7.25 -28.69 -6.83
C THR A 1057 7.24 -30.20 -7.13
N LEU A 1058 8.38 -30.78 -7.53
CA LEU A 1058 8.51 -32.22 -7.73
C LEU A 1058 8.31 -33.01 -6.42
N ARG A 1059 8.79 -32.47 -5.29
CA ARG A 1059 8.55 -33.07 -3.98
C ARG A 1059 7.08 -32.99 -3.57
N ASN A 1060 6.43 -31.86 -3.83
CA ASN A 1060 4.99 -31.72 -3.62
C ASN A 1060 4.21 -32.74 -4.46
N ALA A 1061 4.56 -32.88 -5.75
CA ALA A 1061 3.95 -33.85 -6.65
C ALA A 1061 4.07 -35.28 -6.12
N LEU A 1062 5.28 -35.70 -5.74
CA LEU A 1062 5.52 -37.02 -5.16
C LEU A 1062 4.68 -37.25 -3.90
N THR A 1063 4.60 -36.24 -3.03
CA THR A 1063 3.79 -36.32 -1.80
C THR A 1063 2.30 -36.39 -2.10
N THR A 1064 1.81 -35.67 -3.12
CA THR A 1064 0.41 -35.76 -3.57
C THR A 1064 0.10 -37.15 -4.14
N PHE A 1065 0.99 -37.73 -4.96
CA PHE A 1065 0.82 -39.10 -5.45
C PHE A 1065 0.77 -40.11 -4.30
N GLN A 1066 1.53 -39.89 -3.23
CA GLN A 1066 1.53 -40.75 -2.04
C GLN A 1066 0.26 -40.59 -1.20
N GLU A 1067 -0.08 -39.37 -0.79
CA GLU A 1067 -1.10 -39.10 0.23
C GLU A 1067 -2.52 -38.94 -0.36
N GLU A 1068 -2.66 -38.42 -1.58
CA GLU A 1068 -3.97 -38.07 -2.15
C GLU A 1068 -4.51 -39.10 -3.13
N PHE A 1069 -3.61 -39.69 -3.92
CA PHE A 1069 -3.93 -40.69 -4.94
C PHE A 1069 -3.53 -42.12 -4.53
N GLY A 1070 -2.72 -42.27 -3.47
CA GLY A 1070 -2.30 -43.58 -2.97
C GLY A 1070 -1.46 -44.39 -3.96
N VAL A 1071 -0.76 -43.73 -4.89
CA VAL A 1071 0.03 -44.36 -5.95
C VAL A 1071 1.29 -45.01 -5.40
N ALA A 1072 1.95 -44.35 -4.44
CA ALA A 1072 3.21 -44.83 -3.88
C ALA A 1072 3.18 -44.84 -2.34
N CYS A 1073 3.89 -45.77 -1.72
CA CYS A 1073 4.04 -45.87 -0.26
C CYS A 1073 5.48 -45.60 0.18
N ARG A 1074 5.66 -45.22 1.45
CA ARG A 1074 6.97 -45.03 2.09
C ARG A 1074 7.26 -46.18 3.03
N THR A 1075 8.38 -46.86 2.81
CA THR A 1075 8.88 -47.93 3.70
C THR A 1075 10.17 -47.45 4.36
N LYS A 1076 10.24 -47.51 5.70
CA LYS A 1076 11.46 -47.18 6.44
C LYS A 1076 12.26 -48.46 6.66
N GLN A 1077 13.44 -48.56 6.05
CA GLN A 1077 14.38 -49.63 6.35
C GLN A 1077 15.42 -49.13 7.38
N VAL A 1078 15.62 -49.92 8.43
CA VAL A 1078 16.64 -49.69 9.45
C VAL A 1078 17.84 -50.57 9.09
N PHE A 1079 18.93 -49.96 8.63
CA PHE A 1079 20.15 -50.70 8.34
C PHE A 1079 21.00 -50.82 9.61
N ALA A 1080 21.36 -52.04 9.99
CA ALA A 1080 22.47 -52.31 10.91
C ALA A 1080 23.79 -52.17 10.15
N ASP A 1081 24.77 -51.50 10.75
CA ASP A 1081 26.07 -51.24 10.12
C ASP A 1081 26.74 -52.57 9.71
N GLY A 1082 27.08 -52.76 8.42
CA GLY A 1082 27.87 -53.93 8.01
C GLY A 1082 27.75 -54.48 6.58
N GLN A 1083 26.93 -53.93 5.68
CA GLN A 1083 26.94 -54.37 4.27
C GLN A 1083 26.82 -53.19 3.29
N SER A 1084 27.94 -52.54 2.98
CA SER A 1084 28.05 -51.68 1.79
C SER A 1084 28.72 -52.46 0.67
N SER A 1085 28.03 -52.61 -0.46
CA SER A 1085 28.56 -53.11 -1.71
C SER A 1085 29.69 -52.22 -2.25
N LYS A 1086 30.87 -52.83 -2.42
CA LYS A 1086 32.01 -52.50 -3.32
C LYS A 1086 32.44 -51.04 -3.49
N GLY A 1087 33.63 -50.74 -2.96
CA GLY A 1087 34.69 -50.09 -3.76
C GLY A 1087 35.15 -48.69 -3.36
N ALA A 1088 35.77 -48.50 -2.19
CA ALA A 1088 36.80 -47.45 -1.99
C ALA A 1088 37.67 -47.76 -0.76
N ARG A 1089 39.00 -47.73 -0.92
CA ARG A 1089 40.00 -47.96 0.13
C ARG A 1089 39.82 -46.98 1.31
N ALA A 1090 39.60 -47.51 2.51
CA ALA A 1090 39.60 -46.75 3.77
C ALA A 1090 41.01 -46.65 4.37
N LYS A 1091 41.37 -45.46 4.87
CA LYS A 1091 42.42 -45.25 5.89
C LYS A 1091 41.76 -45.28 7.29
N PRO A 1092 42.41 -45.80 8.33
CA PRO A 1092 41.79 -45.92 9.65
C PRO A 1092 41.97 -44.63 10.45
N ALA A 1093 40.89 -44.11 11.03
CA ALA A 1093 40.95 -43.18 12.14
C ALA A 1093 39.95 -43.64 13.21
N ALA A 1094 40.47 -43.83 14.42
CA ALA A 1094 39.73 -44.27 15.59
C ALA A 1094 38.95 -43.10 16.21
N SER A 1095 37.64 -43.26 16.36
CA SER A 1095 36.85 -42.56 17.38
C SER A 1095 35.56 -43.33 17.66
N THR A 1096 35.48 -43.91 18.85
CA THR A 1096 34.29 -44.53 19.44
C THR A 1096 33.18 -43.48 19.60
N THR A 1097 32.25 -43.44 18.65
CA THR A 1097 30.94 -42.80 18.80
C THR A 1097 29.88 -43.87 18.58
N GLN A 1098 28.93 -43.99 19.52
CA GLN A 1098 27.76 -44.86 19.36
C GLN A 1098 27.07 -44.48 18.05
N SER A 1099 27.06 -45.41 17.09
CA SER A 1099 26.52 -45.20 15.75
C SER A 1099 24.99 -45.19 15.82
N THR A 1100 24.39 -44.04 15.50
CA THR A 1100 22.95 -43.94 15.23
C THR A 1100 22.58 -44.78 14.00
N PRO A 1101 21.54 -45.62 14.04
CA PRO A 1101 21.11 -46.40 12.88
C PRO A 1101 20.70 -45.48 11.72
N VAL A 1102 21.20 -45.76 10.52
CA VAL A 1102 20.83 -45.00 9.31
C VAL A 1102 19.47 -45.51 8.83
N ILE A 1103 18.43 -44.74 9.09
CA ILE A 1103 17.08 -45.00 8.58
C ILE A 1103 17.00 -44.44 7.16
N LYS A 1104 16.87 -45.31 6.16
CA LYS A 1104 16.56 -44.89 4.78
C LYS A 1104 15.08 -45.07 4.51
N THR A 1105 14.51 -44.12 3.76
CA THR A 1105 13.11 -44.16 3.33
C THR A 1105 13.08 -44.54 1.85
N GLU A 1106 12.44 -45.66 1.55
CA GLU A 1106 12.23 -46.17 0.20
C GLU A 1106 10.80 -45.90 -0.26
N ILE A 1107 10.65 -45.71 -1.57
CA ILE A 1107 9.40 -45.47 -2.27
C ILE A 1107 9.16 -46.63 -3.22
N SER A 1108 7.96 -47.19 -3.15
CA SER A 1108 7.49 -48.26 -4.04
C SER A 1108 6.03 -48.03 -4.41
N LEU A 1109 5.60 -48.57 -5.55
CA LEU A 1109 4.18 -48.52 -5.97
C LEU A 1109 3.31 -49.36 -5.02
N THR A 1110 2.12 -48.86 -4.70
CA THR A 1110 1.13 -49.63 -3.94
C THR A 1110 0.53 -50.73 -4.80
N SER A 1111 0.02 -51.79 -4.18
CA SER A 1111 -0.55 -52.96 -4.88
C SER A 1111 -1.60 -52.59 -5.92
N LYS A 1112 -2.37 -51.53 -5.69
CA LYS A 1112 -3.39 -51.02 -6.62
C LYS A 1112 -2.81 -50.51 -7.95
N PHE A 1113 -1.58 -50.01 -7.95
CA PHE A 1113 -0.97 -49.35 -9.11
C PHE A 1113 0.21 -50.13 -9.71
N GLN A 1114 0.48 -51.35 -9.20
CA GLN A 1114 1.55 -52.22 -9.70
C GLN A 1114 1.30 -52.72 -11.13
N ASP A 1115 0.03 -52.93 -11.51
CA ASP A 1115 -0.35 -53.39 -12.87
C ASP A 1115 -0.22 -52.27 -13.93
N GLY A 1116 0.11 -51.04 -13.53
CA GLY A 1116 0.40 -49.91 -14.42
C GLY A 1116 -0.80 -49.22 -15.06
N GLU A 1117 -1.92 -49.92 -15.31
CA GLU A 1117 -3.08 -49.40 -16.06
C GLU A 1117 -3.74 -48.18 -15.40
N LEU A 1118 -4.04 -48.27 -14.09
CA LEU A 1118 -4.65 -47.17 -13.34
C LEU A 1118 -3.74 -45.94 -13.23
N LEU A 1119 -2.42 -46.16 -13.17
CA LEU A 1119 -1.43 -45.08 -13.14
C LEU A 1119 -1.35 -44.39 -14.50
N GLN A 1120 -1.41 -45.17 -15.59
CA GLN A 1120 -1.45 -44.66 -16.95
C GLN A 1120 -2.70 -43.82 -17.22
N GLN A 1121 -3.88 -44.25 -16.74
CA GLN A 1121 -5.11 -43.45 -16.81
C GLN A 1121 -4.98 -42.12 -16.06
N LEU A 1122 -4.37 -42.13 -14.88
CA LEU A 1122 -4.12 -40.91 -14.11
C LEU A 1122 -3.15 -39.97 -14.83
N ILE A 1123 -2.05 -40.49 -15.37
CA ILE A 1123 -1.07 -39.72 -16.16
C ILE A 1123 -1.75 -39.13 -17.40
N HIS A 1124 -2.58 -39.91 -18.09
CA HIS A 1124 -3.33 -39.42 -19.25
C HIS A 1124 -4.27 -38.28 -18.87
N ARG A 1125 -4.97 -38.36 -17.73
CA ARG A 1125 -5.81 -37.28 -17.23
C ARG A 1125 -5.01 -35.99 -16.95
N ILE A 1126 -3.78 -36.10 -16.46
CA ILE A 1126 -2.87 -34.96 -16.27
C ILE A 1126 -2.38 -34.41 -17.63
N ASP A 1127 -2.13 -35.27 -18.61
CA ASP A 1127 -1.70 -34.90 -19.97
C ASP A 1127 -2.75 -34.11 -20.76
N LEU A 1128 -4.04 -34.21 -20.40
CA LEU A 1128 -5.13 -33.46 -21.01
C LEU A 1128 -5.20 -32.00 -20.53
N VAL A 1129 -4.80 -31.72 -19.29
CA VAL A 1129 -4.92 -30.39 -18.64
C VAL A 1129 -3.67 -29.52 -18.80
N ARG A 1130 -2.57 -30.07 -19.34
CA ARG A 1130 -1.31 -29.33 -19.55
C ARG A 1130 -1.27 -28.64 -20.91
N LYS A 1131 -0.33 -27.69 -21.05
CA LYS A 1131 -0.01 -27.10 -22.35
C LYS A 1131 0.82 -28.07 -23.18
N ARG A 1132 0.39 -28.32 -24.42
CA ARG A 1132 1.21 -29.04 -25.40
C ARG A 1132 2.02 -28.05 -26.23
N PRO A 1133 3.31 -28.30 -26.48
CA PRO A 1133 4.09 -27.49 -27.40
C PRO A 1133 3.49 -27.57 -28.82
N PRO A 1134 3.60 -26.49 -29.62
CA PRO A 1134 3.04 -26.45 -30.97
C PRO A 1134 3.69 -27.54 -31.82
N VAL A 1135 2.86 -28.46 -32.33
CA VAL A 1135 3.29 -29.63 -33.08
C VAL A 1135 3.87 -29.19 -34.42
N THR A 1136 5.16 -29.45 -34.66
CA THR A 1136 5.67 -29.56 -36.02
C THR A 1136 5.00 -30.79 -36.65
N ARG A 1137 4.40 -30.62 -37.83
CA ARG A 1137 3.45 -31.53 -38.53
C ARG A 1137 3.83 -33.02 -38.70
N SER A 1138 4.90 -33.54 -38.10
CA SER A 1138 5.36 -34.92 -38.29
C SER A 1138 5.02 -35.92 -37.16
N SER A 1139 4.47 -35.51 -36.01
CA SER A 1139 4.40 -36.41 -34.84
C SER A 1139 3.01 -36.67 -34.24
N LEU A 1140 1.93 -36.43 -34.98
CA LEU A 1140 0.55 -36.67 -34.48
C LEU A 1140 -0.13 -37.83 -35.23
N ARG A 1141 0.15 -39.07 -34.79
CA ARG A 1141 -0.86 -40.17 -34.68
C ARG A 1141 -0.35 -41.53 -34.20
N ARG A 1142 0.96 -41.73 -33.95
CA ARG A 1142 1.47 -43.07 -33.55
C ARG A 1142 2.36 -43.18 -32.29
N ALA A 1143 2.71 -42.09 -31.62
CA ALA A 1143 3.78 -42.11 -30.61
C ALA A 1143 3.37 -41.71 -29.18
N MET A 1144 2.11 -41.92 -28.75
CA MET A 1144 1.72 -41.47 -27.40
C MET A 1144 2.17 -42.40 -26.26
N ILE A 1145 2.44 -43.69 -26.49
CA ILE A 1145 2.90 -44.64 -25.45
C ILE A 1145 4.00 -45.61 -25.95
N ALA A 1146 4.17 -45.80 -27.27
CA ALA A 1146 5.07 -46.82 -27.81
C ALA A 1146 6.50 -46.35 -28.19
N GLU A 1147 6.78 -45.04 -28.15
CA GLU A 1147 8.07 -44.47 -28.56
C GLU A 1147 8.58 -43.44 -27.55
N ILE A 1148 8.77 -43.83 -26.29
CA ILE A 1148 9.78 -43.18 -25.46
C ILE A 1148 10.96 -44.17 -25.35
N PRO A 1149 11.91 -44.19 -26.32
CA PRO A 1149 13.08 -45.06 -26.26
C PRO A 1149 13.93 -44.86 -24.99
N LEU A 1150 13.72 -43.74 -24.29
CA LEU A 1150 14.38 -43.38 -23.05
C LEU A 1150 13.86 -44.11 -21.82
N LEU A 1151 12.62 -44.64 -21.83
CA LEU A 1151 12.11 -45.43 -20.69
C LEU A 1151 12.90 -46.73 -20.51
N ALA A 1152 13.50 -47.25 -21.58
CA ALA A 1152 14.37 -48.41 -21.53
C ALA A 1152 15.78 -48.13 -20.94
N LYS A 1153 16.10 -46.87 -20.60
CA LYS A 1153 17.38 -46.46 -19.99
C LYS A 1153 17.28 -46.05 -18.50
N LEU A 1154 16.07 -45.93 -17.97
CA LEU A 1154 15.78 -45.63 -16.55
C LEU A 1154 15.66 -46.92 -15.73
#